data_AF-A0AAN8U0M4-F1
#
_entry.id   AF-A0AAN8U0M4-F1
#
_cell.length_a   1.000
_cell.length_b   1.000
_cell.length_c   1.000
_cell.angle_alpha   90.00
_cell.angle_beta   90.00
_cell.angle_gamma   90.00
#
_symmetry.space_group_name_H-M   'P 1'
#
loop_
_entity.id
_entity.type
_entity.pdbx_description
1 polymer ?
#
loop_
_entity_poly.entity_id
_entity_poly.type
_entity_poly.pdbx_seq_one_letter_code
_entity_poly.pdbx_strand_id
1 'polypeptide(L)'
;MPPTTVVAGVLLLLLQLFITATISAPILGLDSFLNQQSRVDPTATNDSFLSLPSSLKKHLSQPSIHHPPIPSSLLTLQVSVPITVKLVGSNFSSSAKSQLSSFLTSAISSDQFHVITPFSFQPSHHLSISHSLHLDVTLSPSSLSTRLSEILKTHLASVPSSFRSVLASVPHSIVDEIIKQDFEKEKPISGIYIYILNLGSQSKPYAYSYTPGDPSPAFTKCLGTVWTGKERYLWIDLGAGPVDYGPALSGDGVLPRGEFHPFATLHGRPKSQKALLSDLASLVWSAYQVLLVPSLRIPIPFENSLIVEFIHIYASSDNKDSVGLDWKLIERNFMDEVNENGLLFGDQSLRFKKYEMNLAECPICSFAISRAATSYTSRYLFDNYTLIVSEYLDSKRLHQTLSESAAEFRRIAKVPEEDFGGRILPVYVFDLDVSSILMLDRYHQSVAFKDMVIAVRTKSTQTVSDYSCNGRHVFTQTRELERPIVGSILQSMWGVSPTHLVWSPRHNSTLADYTWSVGQTPFGPFSEVSSLSFVQKDAARRNVLLTSLNFSISSALEVLESISAHGGERKLLKHNQLTEFMQRWNLFKYKLDKAVSALSHFDFEMALYYLRASDHDIYAIHSLVYHASQELEASLVCFKDPPFPWASVSMSAGVFIFLVMLAASSEIRIHLLRKGQANDFKIQYSSVVRIFLLPKHNQPHTLVVITLDPPIRKGQTLYPHIDLQFETDNVVDLSLALSEDLLNTKYKERLLTGYKGLINGIFTQILRGLSGSKVTKPGKFHSSQDGYVVKSSLKAEDGLFYPLEKSFFFLPKPPTLILHEERNEYHNLFDFISGKGLKIMNLNEARATEGVPVLPDDDNDAVDPHLERIKNEAGGDDSDEEDEDFFLDRDDGGSPTDDSGGDESDASGSGGEEEKPAKKKPKKEGTVSKPSTSRKKADDDGSKKKKQKK
;
A
#
# COMPACT_ATOMS: atom_id res chain seq x y z
N MET A 1 -32.75 -14.22 49.42
CA MET A 1 -31.88 -13.43 48.52
C MET A 1 -31.99 -14.04 47.12
N PRO A 2 -31.99 -13.25 46.04
CA PRO A 2 -32.29 -13.74 44.69
C PRO A 2 -31.12 -14.50 44.04
N PRO A 3 -31.37 -15.39 43.07
CA PRO A 3 -30.33 -16.18 42.39
C PRO A 3 -29.47 -15.38 41.38
N THR A 4 -29.76 -14.11 41.17
CA THR A 4 -29.10 -13.25 40.17
C THR A 4 -27.62 -13.01 40.45
N THR A 5 -27.17 -13.02 41.70
CA THR A 5 -25.76 -12.86 42.07
C THR A 5 -24.89 -14.04 41.66
N VAL A 6 -25.43 -15.27 41.68
CA VAL A 6 -24.70 -16.48 41.26
C VAL A 6 -24.51 -16.49 39.75
N VAL A 7 -25.54 -16.15 38.97
CA VAL A 7 -25.46 -16.05 37.51
C VAL A 7 -24.48 -14.96 37.09
N ALA A 8 -24.53 -13.79 37.75
CA ALA A 8 -23.57 -12.71 37.50
C ALA A 8 -22.12 -13.13 37.82
N GLY A 9 -21.89 -13.81 38.95
CA GLY A 9 -20.56 -14.30 39.34
C GLY A 9 -19.98 -15.35 38.37
N VAL A 10 -20.81 -16.29 37.90
CA VAL A 10 -20.41 -17.30 36.90
C VAL A 10 -20.16 -16.66 35.54
N LEU A 11 -20.98 -15.69 35.12
CA LEU A 11 -20.76 -14.96 33.87
C LEU A 11 -19.48 -14.12 33.92
N LEU A 12 -19.15 -13.53 35.08
CA LEU A 12 -17.90 -12.79 35.27
C LEU A 12 -16.67 -13.72 35.25
N LEU A 13 -16.76 -14.92 35.84
CA LEU A 13 -15.70 -15.94 35.73
C LEU A 13 -15.51 -16.41 34.28
N LEU A 14 -16.60 -16.59 33.53
CA LEU A 14 -16.55 -16.96 32.12
C LEU A 14 -15.93 -15.83 31.26
N LEU A 15 -16.27 -14.56 31.51
CA LEU A 15 -15.60 -13.43 30.87
C LEU A 15 -14.10 -13.37 31.22
N GLN A 16 -13.72 -13.65 32.47
CA GLN A 16 -12.31 -13.69 32.87
C GLN A 16 -11.55 -14.85 32.20
N LEU A 17 -12.20 -15.99 31.93
CA LEU A 17 -11.63 -17.06 31.12
C LEU A 17 -11.41 -16.65 29.65
N PHE A 18 -12.30 -15.84 29.07
CA PHE A 18 -12.17 -15.32 27.70
C PHE A 18 -11.24 -14.10 27.54
N ILE A 19 -10.79 -13.46 28.62
CA ILE A 19 -9.88 -12.30 28.59
C ILE A 19 -8.49 -12.67 29.14
N THR A 20 -8.12 -13.96 29.08
CA THR A 20 -6.72 -14.37 29.27
C THR A 20 -5.94 -14.11 27.99
N ALA A 21 -5.16 -13.03 27.98
CA ALA A 21 -4.15 -12.81 26.93
C ALA A 21 -3.22 -14.03 26.84
N THR A 22 -2.93 -14.50 25.63
CA THR A 22 -2.33 -15.81 25.35
C THR A 22 -0.82 -15.88 25.65
N ILE A 23 -0.42 -15.53 26.87
CA ILE A 23 0.92 -15.73 27.39
C ILE A 23 1.08 -17.22 27.68
N SER A 24 1.68 -17.96 26.74
CA SER A 24 2.10 -19.34 26.99
C SER A 24 3.02 -19.39 28.21
N ALA A 25 2.74 -20.27 29.17
CA ALA A 25 3.56 -20.41 30.37
C ALA A 25 5.05 -20.60 29.99
N PRO A 26 5.99 -19.82 30.57
CA PRO A 26 7.35 -19.77 30.08
C PRO A 26 8.05 -21.13 30.25
N ILE A 27 8.49 -21.71 29.12
CA ILE A 27 9.24 -22.98 29.12
C ILE A 27 10.61 -22.72 29.76
N LEU A 28 10.76 -23.16 31.01
CA LEU A 28 11.92 -22.83 31.84
C LEU A 28 13.23 -23.26 31.16
N GLY A 29 14.11 -22.29 30.90
CA GLY A 29 15.40 -22.50 30.25
C GLY A 29 15.40 -22.37 28.71
N LEU A 30 14.25 -22.31 28.03
CA LEU A 30 14.20 -22.11 26.57
C LEU A 30 14.75 -20.74 26.18
N ASP A 31 14.36 -19.69 26.90
CA ASP A 31 14.93 -18.34 26.79
C ASP A 31 16.45 -18.33 26.99
N SER A 32 16.96 -19.06 27.98
CA SER A 32 18.40 -19.12 28.26
C SER A 32 19.16 -19.81 27.12
N PHE A 33 18.61 -20.89 26.58
CA PHE A 33 19.17 -21.60 25.43
C PHE A 33 19.19 -20.71 24.17
N LEU A 34 18.08 -20.07 23.81
CA LEU A 34 18.01 -19.24 22.59
C LEU A 34 18.88 -17.98 22.71
N ASN A 35 18.96 -17.35 23.89
CA ASN A 35 19.89 -16.24 24.15
C ASN A 35 21.36 -16.68 24.25
N GLN A 36 21.65 -17.97 24.46
CA GLN A 36 23.00 -18.52 24.30
C GLN A 36 23.32 -18.78 22.81
N GLN A 37 22.38 -19.35 22.04
CA GLN A 37 22.55 -19.59 20.61
C GLN A 37 22.77 -18.29 19.83
N SER A 38 22.00 -17.22 20.09
CA SER A 38 22.21 -15.89 19.47
C SER A 38 23.60 -15.25 19.73
N ARG A 39 24.35 -15.73 20.72
CA ARG A 39 25.74 -15.29 20.99
C ARG A 39 26.80 -16.15 20.32
N VAL A 40 26.42 -17.34 19.85
CA VAL A 40 27.31 -18.30 19.16
C VAL A 40 27.09 -18.23 17.65
N ASP A 41 25.84 -18.04 17.22
CA ASP A 41 25.41 -17.82 15.84
C ASP A 41 24.38 -16.68 15.81
N PRO A 42 24.82 -15.40 15.85
CA PRO A 42 23.94 -14.24 15.77
C PRO A 42 23.13 -14.20 14.45
N THR A 43 23.67 -14.82 13.41
CA THR A 43 23.04 -14.90 12.07
C THR A 43 21.94 -15.96 11.98
N ALA A 44 21.79 -16.83 12.99
CA ALA A 44 20.96 -18.03 12.93
C ALA A 44 21.17 -18.84 11.63
N THR A 45 22.43 -19.04 11.23
CA THR A 45 22.79 -19.87 10.07
C THR A 45 22.50 -21.36 10.33
N ASN A 46 22.54 -21.81 11.59
CA ASN A 46 22.29 -23.19 11.99
C ASN A 46 20.87 -23.39 12.58
N ASP A 47 20.24 -24.53 12.28
CA ASP A 47 18.95 -24.90 12.89
C ASP A 47 19.10 -25.19 14.40
N SER A 48 18.70 -24.20 15.21
CA SER A 48 18.69 -24.27 16.68
C SER A 48 17.78 -25.36 17.26
N PHE A 49 16.87 -25.94 16.47
CA PHE A 49 16.11 -27.12 16.88
C PHE A 49 17.02 -28.35 17.02
N LEU A 50 18.06 -28.51 16.18
CA LEU A 50 18.91 -29.69 16.20
C LEU A 50 19.71 -29.81 17.51
N SER A 51 20.25 -28.68 17.99
CA SER A 51 21.01 -28.58 19.25
C SER A 51 20.14 -28.48 20.51
N LEU A 52 18.81 -28.37 20.39
CA LEU A 52 17.89 -28.19 21.52
C LEU A 52 17.80 -29.46 22.40
N PRO A 53 18.02 -29.37 23.73
CA PRO A 53 17.95 -30.49 24.67
C PRO A 53 16.64 -31.28 24.64
N SER A 54 16.75 -32.60 24.86
CA SER A 54 15.60 -33.52 24.82
C SER A 54 14.54 -33.27 25.91
N SER A 55 14.91 -32.59 27.01
CA SER A 55 13.96 -32.07 28.01
C SER A 55 13.09 -30.95 27.45
N LEU A 56 13.69 -29.95 26.78
CA LEU A 56 12.98 -28.84 26.16
C LEU A 56 12.12 -29.32 24.98
N LYS A 57 12.63 -30.26 24.16
CA LYS A 57 11.83 -30.92 23.12
C LYS A 57 10.60 -31.61 23.69
N LYS A 58 10.72 -32.34 24.82
CA LYS A 58 9.57 -32.95 25.50
C LYS A 58 8.51 -31.93 25.90
N HIS A 59 8.91 -30.77 26.45
CA HIS A 59 7.97 -29.70 26.76
C HIS A 59 7.32 -29.09 25.52
N LEU A 60 8.04 -28.89 24.43
CA LEU A 60 7.47 -28.41 23.16
C LEU A 60 6.49 -29.41 22.51
N SER A 61 6.60 -30.72 22.81
CA SER A 61 5.60 -31.74 22.42
C SER A 61 4.45 -31.91 23.39
N GLN A 62 4.46 -31.28 24.57
CA GLN A 62 3.29 -31.28 25.45
C GLN A 62 2.21 -30.41 24.80
N PRO A 63 0.98 -30.91 24.58
CA PRO A 63 -0.09 -30.06 24.10
C PRO A 63 -0.40 -29.02 25.17
N SER A 64 -0.14 -27.74 24.88
CA SER A 64 -0.71 -26.64 25.65
C SER A 64 -2.22 -26.82 25.72
N ILE A 65 -2.78 -26.67 26.93
CA ILE A 65 -4.15 -27.03 27.29
C ILE A 65 -5.14 -26.44 26.27
N HIS A 66 -5.61 -27.30 25.36
CA HIS A 66 -6.39 -26.98 24.16
C HIS A 66 -5.76 -25.91 23.24
N HIS A 67 -5.24 -26.33 22.09
CA HIS A 67 -5.71 -25.94 20.74
C HIS A 67 -4.85 -26.64 19.66
N PRO A 68 -5.39 -26.95 18.46
CA PRO A 68 -4.55 -27.24 17.29
C PRO A 68 -3.80 -25.97 16.83
N PRO A 69 -2.87 -26.03 15.87
CA PRO A 69 -2.32 -24.83 15.24
C PRO A 69 -3.43 -24.11 14.45
N ILE A 70 -3.91 -22.96 14.94
CA ILE A 70 -5.00 -22.17 14.34
C ILE A 70 -4.43 -20.90 13.68
N PRO A 71 -4.80 -20.58 12.42
CA PRO A 71 -4.37 -19.38 11.70
C PRO A 71 -4.49 -18.06 12.48
N SER A 72 -5.57 -17.87 13.24
CA SER A 72 -5.81 -16.65 14.04
C SER A 72 -4.67 -16.35 15.02
N SER A 73 -3.99 -17.38 15.55
CA SER A 73 -2.91 -17.22 16.53
C SER A 73 -1.59 -16.67 15.96
N LEU A 74 -1.49 -16.54 14.64
CA LEU A 74 -0.42 -15.79 13.95
C LEU A 74 -0.88 -14.37 13.59
N LEU A 75 -2.17 -14.20 13.26
CA LEU A 75 -2.77 -12.90 12.90
C LEU A 75 -3.04 -11.99 14.12
N THR A 76 -2.93 -12.51 15.34
CA THR A 76 -2.99 -11.73 16.60
C THR A 76 -1.68 -11.07 17.00
N LEU A 77 -0.61 -11.17 16.19
CA LEU A 77 0.70 -10.58 16.52
C LEU A 77 0.66 -9.04 16.43
N GLN A 78 1.21 -8.40 17.47
CA GLN A 78 1.18 -6.94 17.63
C GLN A 78 2.50 -6.39 18.17
N VAL A 79 3.09 -5.43 17.46
CA VAL A 79 4.25 -4.67 17.94
C VAL A 79 3.77 -3.52 18.82
N SER A 80 4.20 -3.49 20.08
CA SER A 80 3.92 -2.40 21.00
C SER A 80 5.01 -1.34 20.88
N VAL A 81 4.64 -0.08 20.65
CA VAL A 81 5.58 1.03 20.44
C VAL A 81 5.56 1.96 21.66
N PRO A 82 6.57 1.90 22.55
CA PRO A 82 6.60 2.75 23.73
C PRO A 82 7.02 4.20 23.39
N ILE A 83 6.12 5.14 23.67
CA ILE A 83 6.36 6.59 23.57
C ILE A 83 6.29 7.23 24.96
N THR A 84 7.30 8.04 25.29
CA THR A 84 7.31 8.91 26.47
C THR A 84 7.13 10.37 26.02
N VAL A 85 5.97 10.97 26.27
CA VAL A 85 5.72 12.39 25.99
C VAL A 85 6.16 13.23 27.18
N LYS A 86 7.22 14.03 27.02
CA LYS A 86 7.72 14.99 28.02
C LYS A 86 7.10 16.36 27.79
N LEU A 87 6.20 16.78 28.68
CA LEU A 87 5.62 18.12 28.72
C LEU A 87 6.60 19.07 29.44
N VAL A 88 7.13 20.07 28.71
CA VAL A 88 8.16 21.00 29.19
C VAL A 88 7.60 22.41 29.27
N GLY A 89 7.26 22.87 30.48
CA GLY A 89 6.81 24.26 30.73
C GLY A 89 5.85 24.39 31.91
N SER A 90 5.83 25.57 32.53
CA SER A 90 4.97 25.89 33.68
C SER A 90 3.46 25.91 33.37
N ASN A 91 3.10 25.97 32.08
CA ASN A 91 1.74 26.21 31.61
C ASN A 91 0.92 24.92 31.48
N PHE A 92 1.53 23.75 31.70
CA PHE A 92 0.83 22.47 31.77
C PHE A 92 0.35 22.20 33.20
N SER A 93 -0.97 22.08 33.40
CA SER A 93 -1.53 21.70 34.70
C SER A 93 -1.13 20.27 35.10
N SER A 94 -1.30 19.93 36.39
CA SER A 94 -1.16 18.56 36.89
C SER A 94 -2.11 17.56 36.22
N SER A 95 -3.26 18.02 35.71
CA SER A 95 -4.22 17.18 34.96
C SER A 95 -3.83 16.97 33.50
N ALA A 96 -2.82 17.67 32.97
CA ALA A 96 -2.39 17.53 31.58
C ALA A 96 -1.95 16.09 31.23
N LYS A 97 -1.29 15.39 32.17
CA LYS A 97 -0.92 13.96 32.01
C LYS A 97 -2.14 13.10 31.69
N SER A 98 -3.12 13.04 32.60
CA SER A 98 -4.27 12.15 32.46
C SER A 98 -5.20 12.55 31.32
N GLN A 99 -5.33 13.84 31.03
CA GLN A 99 -6.13 14.32 29.90
C GLN A 99 -5.50 13.98 28.54
N LEU A 100 -4.19 14.19 28.36
CA LEU A 100 -3.49 13.85 27.12
C LEU A 100 -3.47 12.32 26.91
N SER A 101 -3.19 11.54 27.96
CA SER A 101 -3.31 10.08 27.92
C SER A 101 -4.73 9.62 27.57
N SER A 102 -5.77 10.27 28.11
CA SER A 102 -7.17 9.92 27.80
C SER A 102 -7.50 10.17 26.33
N PHE A 103 -7.13 11.33 25.77
CA PHE A 103 -7.40 11.65 24.36
C PHE A 103 -6.66 10.70 23.42
N LEU A 104 -5.37 10.44 23.66
CA LEU A 104 -4.60 9.50 22.84
C LEU A 104 -5.14 8.07 22.97
N THR A 105 -5.49 7.60 24.17
CA THR A 105 -6.09 6.27 24.36
C THR A 105 -7.45 6.13 23.65
N SER A 106 -8.24 7.21 23.56
CA SER A 106 -9.51 7.22 22.82
C SER A 106 -9.35 7.29 21.30
N ALA A 107 -8.17 7.68 20.79
CA ALA A 107 -7.86 7.72 19.37
C ALA A 107 -7.24 6.40 18.84
N ILE A 108 -6.72 5.54 19.72
CA ILE A 108 -6.12 4.26 19.34
C ILE A 108 -7.22 3.27 18.94
N SER A 109 -7.29 2.97 17.65
CA SER A 109 -7.53 1.60 17.20
C SER A 109 -6.18 0.93 16.99
N SER A 110 -6.07 -0.36 17.30
CA SER A 110 -4.95 -1.18 16.83
C SER A 110 -5.08 -1.35 15.32
N ASP A 111 -4.07 -0.91 14.56
CA ASP A 111 -4.09 -0.91 13.10
C ASP A 111 -3.00 -1.84 12.54
N GLN A 112 -3.06 -2.15 11.25
CA GLN A 112 -2.06 -2.98 10.57
C GLN A 112 -0.92 -2.13 10.00
N PHE A 113 0.30 -2.67 9.98
CA PHE A 113 1.39 -2.03 9.23
C PHE A 113 1.04 -2.01 7.74
N HIS A 114 1.02 -0.81 7.14
CA HIS A 114 0.61 -0.60 5.76
C HIS A 114 1.76 -0.56 4.75
N VAL A 115 1.45 -0.83 3.48
CA VAL A 115 2.39 -0.76 2.35
C VAL A 115 1.80 0.10 1.22
N ILE A 116 2.53 1.10 0.74
CA ILE A 116 2.11 2.02 -0.33
C ILE A 116 2.09 1.31 -1.70
N THR A 117 3.10 0.48 -2.00
CA THR A 117 3.13 -0.36 -3.20
C THR A 117 3.27 -1.84 -2.76
N PRO A 118 2.19 -2.64 -2.83
CA PRO A 118 2.14 -3.98 -2.23
C PRO A 118 2.93 -5.04 -3.03
N PHE A 119 2.91 -6.28 -2.57
CA PHE A 119 3.54 -7.39 -3.27
C PHE A 119 2.83 -7.71 -4.58
N SER A 120 3.58 -8.02 -5.64
CA SER A 120 3.04 -8.34 -6.97
C SER A 120 2.17 -9.60 -7.00
N PHE A 121 2.28 -10.47 -5.99
CA PHE A 121 1.47 -11.69 -5.81
C PHE A 121 0.39 -11.54 -4.73
N GLN A 122 0.43 -10.49 -3.91
CA GLN A 122 -0.49 -10.23 -2.82
C GLN A 122 -0.80 -8.72 -2.78
N PRO A 123 -1.87 -8.26 -3.47
CA PRO A 123 -2.16 -6.84 -3.66
C PRO A 123 -2.72 -6.13 -2.41
N SER A 124 -2.60 -6.72 -1.21
CA SER A 124 -3.06 -6.09 0.03
C SER A 124 -2.10 -5.00 0.49
N HIS A 125 -2.61 -3.78 0.65
CA HIS A 125 -1.88 -2.65 1.23
C HIS A 125 -1.66 -2.76 2.76
N HIS A 126 -1.78 -3.95 3.35
CA HIS A 126 -1.54 -4.24 4.76
C HIS A 126 -0.65 -5.49 4.90
N LEU A 127 0.11 -5.54 6.00
CA LEU A 127 0.84 -6.70 6.47
C LEU A 127 0.01 -7.46 7.52
N SER A 128 0.33 -8.73 7.76
CA SER A 128 -0.32 -9.59 8.77
C SER A 128 -0.09 -9.16 10.23
N ILE A 129 0.73 -8.13 10.47
CA ILE A 129 1.20 -7.70 11.78
C ILE A 129 0.53 -6.37 12.16
N SER A 130 -0.02 -6.29 13.37
CA SER A 130 -0.60 -5.06 13.91
C SER A 130 0.39 -4.25 14.75
N HIS A 131 0.04 -3.00 15.06
CA HIS A 131 0.79 -2.16 16.00
C HIS A 131 -0.13 -1.50 17.05
N SER A 132 0.45 -1.20 18.21
CA SER A 132 -0.22 -0.45 19.27
C SER A 132 0.71 0.59 19.91
N LEU A 133 0.11 1.68 20.37
CA LEU A 133 0.79 2.78 21.04
C LEU A 133 0.79 2.53 22.56
N HIS A 134 1.97 2.33 23.14
CA HIS A 134 2.16 2.27 24.59
C HIS A 134 2.65 3.63 25.10
N LEU A 135 1.75 4.43 25.65
CA LEU A 135 2.01 5.83 26.00
C LEU A 135 2.29 6.02 27.49
N ASP A 136 3.40 6.67 27.83
CA ASP A 136 3.52 7.46 29.06
C ASP A 136 3.60 8.96 28.76
N VAL A 137 3.11 9.78 29.69
CA VAL A 137 3.15 11.25 29.62
C VAL A 137 3.72 11.79 30.92
N THR A 138 4.78 12.59 30.86
CA THR A 138 5.49 13.11 32.05
C THR A 138 5.55 14.64 32.03
N LEU A 139 5.59 15.25 33.22
CA LEU A 139 5.88 16.68 33.40
C LEU A 139 7.38 16.81 33.69
N SER A 140 8.07 17.62 32.88
CA SER A 140 9.52 17.82 33.02
C SER A 140 9.86 18.85 34.11
N PRO A 141 11.06 18.77 34.74
CA PRO A 141 11.47 19.76 35.75
C PRO A 141 11.48 21.18 35.20
N SER A 142 11.03 22.15 36.02
CA SER A 142 10.96 23.56 35.65
C SER A 142 12.32 24.16 35.26
N SER A 143 13.42 23.62 35.78
CA SER A 143 14.79 23.99 35.42
C SER A 143 15.09 23.79 33.93
N LEU A 144 14.51 22.77 33.28
CA LEU A 144 14.66 22.56 31.84
C LEU A 144 13.98 23.68 31.05
N SER A 145 12.71 23.99 31.37
CA SER A 145 11.97 25.08 30.72
C SER A 145 12.60 26.46 30.96
N THR A 146 13.14 26.72 32.16
CA THR A 146 13.83 27.98 32.45
C THR A 146 15.09 28.13 31.61
N ARG A 147 15.96 27.10 31.56
CA ARG A 147 17.20 27.12 30.77
C ARG A 147 16.92 27.32 29.27
N LEU A 148 15.88 26.66 28.74
CA LEU A 148 15.45 26.79 27.35
C LEU A 148 14.88 28.18 27.04
N SER A 149 14.03 28.73 27.91
CA SER A 149 13.46 30.07 27.73
C SER A 149 14.52 31.16 27.85
N GLU A 150 15.50 31.01 28.75
CA GLU A 150 16.61 31.96 28.94
C GLU A 150 17.56 32.00 27.73
N ILE A 151 17.96 30.84 27.17
CA ILE A 151 18.86 30.82 26.02
C ILE A 151 18.17 31.37 24.75
N LEU A 152 16.87 31.04 24.54
CA LEU A 152 16.08 31.61 23.45
C LEU A 152 15.93 33.13 23.58
N LYS A 153 15.57 33.62 24.77
CA LYS A 153 15.45 35.06 25.06
C LYS A 153 16.76 35.80 24.82
N THR A 154 17.89 35.19 25.20
CA THR A 154 19.24 35.74 24.97
C THR A 154 19.58 35.82 23.48
N HIS A 155 19.27 34.77 22.71
CA HIS A 155 19.49 34.75 21.26
C HIS A 155 18.57 35.74 20.52
N LEU A 156 17.27 35.76 20.85
CA LEU A 156 16.31 36.69 20.24
C LEU A 156 16.58 38.17 20.59
N ALA A 157 17.35 38.45 21.65
CA ALA A 157 17.85 39.79 21.94
C ALA A 157 18.97 40.22 20.99
N SER A 158 19.85 39.31 20.54
CA SER A 158 20.96 39.63 19.62
C SER A 158 20.57 39.57 18.14
N VAL A 159 19.61 38.74 17.74
CA VAL A 159 19.10 38.67 16.36
C VAL A 159 18.41 39.98 15.97
N PRO A 160 18.84 40.70 14.90
CA PRO A 160 18.19 41.92 14.46
C PRO A 160 16.80 41.64 13.87
N SER A 161 15.86 42.58 14.07
CA SER A 161 14.52 42.47 13.49
C SER A 161 14.58 42.60 11.96
N SER A 162 14.07 41.61 11.22
CA SER A 162 14.11 41.59 9.76
C SER A 162 12.91 42.32 9.16
N PHE A 163 13.16 43.27 8.25
CA PHE A 163 12.10 43.87 7.42
C PHE A 163 11.52 42.90 6.37
N ARG A 164 12.11 41.71 6.18
CA ARG A 164 11.72 40.72 5.15
C ARG A 164 11.02 39.48 5.71
N SER A 165 11.04 39.27 7.03
CA SER A 165 10.46 38.09 7.69
C SER A 165 9.78 38.52 8.97
N VAL A 166 8.54 38.09 9.17
CA VAL A 166 7.82 38.28 10.44
C VAL A 166 8.49 37.46 11.55
N LEU A 167 9.00 36.27 11.22
CA LEU A 167 9.67 35.37 12.17
C LEU A 167 11.18 35.65 12.21
N ALA A 168 11.74 35.72 13.42
CA ALA A 168 13.17 35.64 13.65
C ALA A 168 13.66 34.20 13.43
N SER A 169 14.81 34.04 12.75
CA SER A 169 15.47 32.75 12.56
C SER A 169 16.27 32.37 13.81
N VAL A 170 16.12 31.14 14.30
CA VAL A 170 16.87 30.60 15.45
C VAL A 170 17.52 29.27 15.04
N PRO A 171 18.83 29.05 15.21
CA PRO A 171 19.42 27.73 14.96
C PRO A 171 18.84 26.66 15.88
N HIS A 172 18.31 25.57 15.32
CA HIS A 172 17.71 24.45 16.08
C HIS A 172 18.65 23.87 17.15
N SER A 173 19.97 23.85 16.90
CA SER A 173 20.97 23.27 17.80
C SER A 173 20.98 23.90 19.20
N ILE A 174 20.61 25.19 19.32
CA ILE A 174 20.54 25.91 20.61
C ILE A 174 19.55 25.25 21.58
N VAL A 175 18.47 24.68 21.06
CA VAL A 175 17.52 23.87 21.83
C VAL A 175 17.93 22.41 21.84
N ASP A 176 18.34 21.87 20.69
CA ASP A 176 18.65 20.44 20.55
C ASP A 176 19.78 19.96 21.47
N GLU A 177 20.84 20.75 21.64
CA GLU A 177 21.94 20.45 22.58
C GLU A 177 21.45 20.32 24.03
N ILE A 178 20.43 21.08 24.42
CA ILE A 178 19.84 21.07 25.78
C ILE A 178 18.86 19.90 25.93
N ILE A 179 18.07 19.60 24.91
CA ILE A 179 17.16 18.44 24.89
C ILE A 179 17.96 17.14 24.86
N LYS A 180 19.04 17.05 24.09
CA LYS A 180 19.96 15.91 24.07
C LYS A 180 20.60 15.68 25.44
N GLN A 181 21.09 16.74 26.08
CA GLN A 181 21.59 16.69 27.47
C GLN A 181 20.53 16.28 28.51
N ASP A 182 19.24 16.32 28.18
CA ASP A 182 18.17 15.78 29.01
C ASP A 182 17.88 14.30 28.70
N PHE A 183 17.72 13.98 27.41
CA PHE A 183 17.51 12.61 26.92
C PHE A 183 18.65 11.67 27.33
N GLU A 184 19.90 12.11 27.29
CA GLU A 184 21.06 11.30 27.71
C GLU A 184 21.02 10.86 29.17
N LYS A 185 20.25 11.53 30.04
CA LYS A 185 20.06 11.15 31.46
C LYS A 185 19.06 10.00 31.65
N GLU A 186 18.21 9.74 30.67
CA GLU A 186 17.14 8.72 30.72
C GLU A 186 17.65 7.28 30.49
N LYS A 187 18.98 7.08 30.46
CA LYS A 187 19.57 5.77 30.14
C LYS A 187 19.36 4.79 31.30
N PRO A 188 18.84 3.57 31.06
CA PRO A 188 18.61 2.92 29.75
C PRO A 188 17.34 3.41 29.02
N ILE A 189 17.52 3.80 27.75
CA ILE A 189 16.45 4.31 26.88
C ILE A 189 15.43 3.20 26.60
N SER A 190 14.24 3.33 27.16
CA SER A 190 13.15 2.34 27.12
C SER A 190 12.13 2.53 25.99
N GLY A 191 12.23 3.63 25.23
CA GLY A 191 11.28 3.98 24.19
C GLY A 191 11.67 5.23 23.41
N ILE A 192 10.71 5.86 22.75
CA ILE A 192 10.89 7.07 21.94
C ILE A 192 10.36 8.29 22.70
N TYR A 193 11.14 9.36 22.76
CA TYR A 193 10.84 10.52 23.61
C TYR A 193 10.35 11.73 22.78
N ILE A 194 9.11 12.17 23.02
CA ILE A 194 8.52 13.36 22.36
C ILE A 194 8.50 14.52 23.37
N TYR A 195 9.37 15.50 23.18
CA TYR A 195 9.44 16.71 24.01
C TYR A 195 8.51 17.80 23.47
N ILE A 196 7.53 18.22 24.27
CA ILE A 196 6.56 19.27 23.92
C ILE A 196 6.89 20.53 24.73
N LEU A 197 7.42 21.55 24.06
CA LEU A 197 7.98 22.75 24.70
C LEU A 197 6.95 23.89 24.72
N ASN A 198 6.66 24.42 25.91
CA ASN A 198 5.82 25.60 26.14
C ASN A 198 6.62 26.60 27.00
N LEU A 199 7.50 27.35 26.33
CA LEU A 199 8.56 28.15 26.96
C LEU A 199 8.14 29.59 27.30
N GLY A 200 6.85 29.91 27.14
CA GLY A 200 6.28 31.24 27.33
C GLY A 200 6.55 32.22 26.18
N SER A 201 5.86 33.37 26.22
CA SER A 201 5.97 34.41 25.20
C SER A 201 7.38 35.02 25.14
N GLN A 202 7.97 35.04 23.95
CA GLN A 202 9.27 35.65 23.69
C GLN A 202 9.14 37.10 23.19
N SER A 203 10.27 37.83 23.13
CA SER A 203 10.32 39.25 22.73
C SER A 203 10.04 39.49 21.24
N LYS A 204 10.14 38.44 20.40
CA LYS A 204 9.87 38.41 18.96
C LYS A 204 9.25 37.06 18.61
N PRO A 205 8.32 36.96 17.65
CA PRO A 205 7.94 35.67 17.08
C PRO A 205 9.12 35.08 16.29
N TYR A 206 9.26 33.77 16.31
CA TYR A 206 10.48 33.08 15.87
C TYR A 206 10.18 31.68 15.32
N ALA A 207 11.09 31.14 14.52
CA ALA A 207 11.07 29.75 14.08
C ALA A 207 12.49 29.24 13.78
N TYR A 208 12.64 27.92 13.78
CA TYR A 208 13.94 27.26 13.74
C TYR A 208 14.48 27.08 12.32
N SER A 209 15.77 27.37 12.16
CA SER A 209 16.55 27.09 10.95
C SER A 209 17.37 25.82 11.11
N TYR A 210 17.40 25.03 10.03
CA TYR A 210 18.04 23.71 10.00
C TYR A 210 19.45 23.73 9.40
N THR A 211 19.78 24.75 8.62
CA THR A 211 21.07 24.91 7.92
C THR A 211 21.69 26.29 8.18
N PRO A 212 23.03 26.43 8.30
CA PRO A 212 23.69 27.72 8.50
C PRO A 212 23.51 28.71 7.34
N GLY A 213 23.45 30.01 7.64
CA GLY A 213 23.36 31.11 6.65
C GLY A 213 21.93 31.62 6.40
N ASP A 214 21.82 32.89 5.98
CA ASP A 214 20.55 33.62 5.84
C ASP A 214 19.77 33.31 4.55
N PRO A 215 18.42 33.37 4.56
CA PRO A 215 17.59 33.28 3.36
C PRO A 215 17.72 34.54 2.48
N SER A 216 17.84 34.34 1.17
CA SER A 216 18.00 35.41 0.17
C SER A 216 16.78 35.53 -0.76
N PRO A 217 16.66 36.59 -1.58
CA PRO A 217 15.61 36.68 -2.59
C PRO A 217 15.67 35.60 -3.68
N ALA A 218 16.80 34.91 -3.82
CA ALA A 218 16.99 33.78 -4.74
C ALA A 218 17.06 32.42 -4.01
N PHE A 219 16.94 32.41 -2.68
CA PHE A 219 17.07 31.18 -1.88
C PHE A 219 16.19 31.23 -0.63
N THR A 220 15.04 30.54 -0.71
CA THR A 220 14.07 30.45 0.39
C THR A 220 14.42 29.28 1.30
N LYS A 221 14.97 29.61 2.47
CA LYS A 221 15.03 28.66 3.59
C LYS A 221 13.71 28.59 4.31
N CYS A 222 13.22 27.38 4.56
CA CYS A 222 12.03 27.17 5.37
C CYS A 222 12.40 27.11 6.86
N LEU A 223 11.65 27.84 7.69
CA LEU A 223 11.78 27.87 9.15
C LEU A 223 10.64 27.08 9.79
N GLY A 224 10.94 26.27 10.80
CA GLY A 224 9.97 25.38 11.41
C GLY A 224 9.91 25.35 12.94
N THR A 225 9.10 24.43 13.46
CA THR A 225 8.70 24.34 14.88
C THR A 225 9.12 23.02 15.54
N VAL A 226 9.69 22.11 14.77
CA VAL A 226 10.03 20.74 15.18
C VAL A 226 11.43 20.35 14.78
N TRP A 227 11.98 19.35 15.46
CA TRP A 227 13.23 18.67 15.09
C TRP A 227 13.21 17.20 15.55
N THR A 228 13.72 16.33 14.70
CA THR A 228 13.90 14.88 14.93
C THR A 228 15.38 14.59 15.11
N GLY A 229 15.81 14.05 16.25
CA GLY A 229 17.22 13.87 16.56
C GLY A 229 17.88 12.65 15.88
N LYS A 230 19.22 12.55 16.02
CA LYS A 230 20.01 11.38 15.61
C LYS A 230 19.75 10.12 16.46
N GLU A 231 19.36 10.32 17.73
CA GLU A 231 18.91 9.30 18.69
C GLU A 231 17.37 9.36 18.84
N ARG A 232 16.75 8.39 19.55
CA ARG A 232 15.28 8.18 19.67
C ARG A 232 14.52 9.27 20.47
N TYR A 233 14.70 10.53 20.10
CA TYR A 233 13.90 11.65 20.58
C TYR A 233 13.59 12.66 19.47
N LEU A 234 12.51 13.41 19.66
CA LEU A 234 12.16 14.58 18.85
C LEU A 234 11.59 15.67 19.78
N TRP A 235 11.64 16.93 19.34
CA TRP A 235 11.01 18.04 20.05
C TRP A 235 10.11 18.89 19.16
N ILE A 236 9.10 19.47 19.80
CA ILE A 236 8.04 20.30 19.22
C ILE A 236 7.94 21.56 20.08
N ASP A 237 8.22 22.74 19.52
CA ASP A 237 8.04 24.01 20.22
C ASP A 237 6.71 24.65 19.84
N LEU A 238 5.84 24.81 20.85
CA LEU A 238 4.52 25.42 20.69
C LEU A 238 4.58 26.95 20.62
N GLY A 239 5.69 27.55 21.05
CA GLY A 239 5.95 29.00 20.99
C GLY A 239 6.63 29.46 19.70
N ALA A 240 7.16 28.53 18.89
CA ALA A 240 7.71 28.83 17.58
C ALA A 240 6.62 28.88 16.50
N GLY A 241 6.66 29.87 15.60
CA GLY A 241 5.69 30.11 14.54
C GLY A 241 4.88 31.40 14.69
N PRO A 242 3.67 31.48 14.09
CA PRO A 242 3.05 30.45 13.24
C PRO A 242 3.83 30.24 11.94
N VAL A 243 3.93 28.98 11.52
CA VAL A 243 4.57 28.57 10.26
C VAL A 243 3.52 28.06 9.28
N ASP A 244 3.90 28.00 8.00
CA ASP A 244 3.07 27.59 6.88
C ASP A 244 3.93 26.89 5.83
N TYR A 245 3.41 25.80 5.28
CA TYR A 245 4.04 24.99 4.24
C TYR A 245 2.98 24.40 3.31
N GLY A 246 3.34 24.12 2.06
CA GLY A 246 2.54 23.26 1.18
C GLY A 246 2.50 23.77 -0.26
N PRO A 247 1.58 23.25 -1.08
CA PRO A 247 1.33 23.76 -2.42
C PRO A 247 0.93 25.25 -2.39
N ALA A 248 1.57 26.06 -3.24
CA ALA A 248 1.39 27.52 -3.29
C ALA A 248 0.16 27.97 -4.10
N LEU A 249 -0.40 27.08 -4.92
CA LEU A 249 -1.54 27.36 -5.81
C LEU A 249 -2.72 26.40 -5.54
N SER A 250 -2.47 25.09 -5.55
CA SER A 250 -3.49 24.06 -5.34
C SER A 250 -2.86 22.71 -5.02
N GLY A 251 -3.43 21.99 -4.06
CA GLY A 251 -3.03 20.62 -3.69
C GLY A 251 -3.26 20.34 -2.21
N ASP A 252 -3.20 19.06 -1.84
CA ASP A 252 -3.48 18.59 -0.48
C ASP A 252 -2.28 18.74 0.48
N GLY A 253 -2.53 18.49 1.77
CA GLY A 253 -1.48 18.45 2.81
C GLY A 253 -0.91 19.80 3.22
N VAL A 254 -1.50 20.92 2.77
CA VAL A 254 -1.07 22.27 3.14
C VAL A 254 -1.25 22.53 4.64
N LEU A 255 -0.22 23.11 5.26
CA LEU A 255 -0.23 23.71 6.59
C LEU A 255 -0.57 25.20 6.46
N PRO A 256 -1.82 25.63 6.70
CA PRO A 256 -2.20 27.04 6.57
C PRO A 256 -1.79 27.86 7.80
N ARG A 257 -1.63 29.18 7.60
CA ARG A 257 -1.66 30.14 8.72
C ARG A 257 -3.08 30.26 9.25
N GLY A 258 -3.31 29.96 10.52
CA GLY A 258 -4.59 30.24 11.20
C GLY A 258 -5.19 29.07 11.98
N GLU A 259 -6.51 29.04 12.07
CA GLU A 259 -7.23 28.33 13.15
C GLU A 259 -7.56 26.85 12.89
N PHE A 260 -6.98 26.22 11.85
CA PHE A 260 -7.45 24.91 11.34
C PHE A 260 -6.47 23.74 11.47
N HIS A 261 -5.19 23.97 11.77
CA HIS A 261 -4.21 22.90 11.98
C HIS A 261 -3.57 23.05 13.37
N PRO A 262 -3.35 21.98 14.16
CA PRO A 262 -2.78 22.06 15.50
C PRO A 262 -1.56 22.99 15.65
N PHE A 263 -0.55 22.90 14.77
CA PHE A 263 0.62 23.81 14.81
C PHE A 263 0.29 25.30 14.65
N ALA A 264 -0.83 25.64 14.01
CA ALA A 264 -1.24 27.01 13.76
C ALA A 264 -2.31 27.49 14.77
N THR A 265 -3.22 26.61 15.22
CA THR A 265 -4.20 26.86 16.29
C THR A 265 -3.53 27.27 17.60
N LEU A 266 -2.33 26.75 17.89
CA LEU A 266 -1.49 27.13 19.03
C LEU A 266 -1.11 28.63 19.05
N HIS A 267 -1.01 29.28 17.89
CA HIS A 267 -0.72 30.71 17.75
C HIS A 267 -1.98 31.58 17.68
N GLY A 268 -3.16 30.95 17.56
CA GLY A 268 -4.43 31.58 17.91
C GLY A 268 -4.56 31.77 19.42
N ARG A 269 -5.77 32.06 19.89
CA ARG A 269 -6.11 31.97 21.32
C ARG A 269 -6.74 30.60 21.58
N PRO A 270 -6.01 29.58 22.07
CA PRO A 270 -6.61 28.28 22.40
C PRO A 270 -7.70 28.49 23.46
N LYS A 271 -8.97 28.26 23.07
CA LYS A 271 -10.16 28.69 23.82
C LYS A 271 -10.31 28.01 25.18
N SER A 272 -9.57 26.92 25.43
CA SER A 272 -9.37 26.32 26.76
C SER A 272 -8.13 25.43 26.78
N GLN A 273 -7.65 25.06 27.98
CA GLN A 273 -6.59 24.04 28.13
C GLN A 273 -7.03 22.67 27.58
N LYS A 274 -8.32 22.34 27.55
CA LYS A 274 -8.82 21.10 26.94
C LYS A 274 -8.58 21.08 25.43
N ALA A 275 -8.83 22.19 24.74
CA ALA A 275 -8.57 22.34 23.32
C ALA A 275 -7.06 22.21 23.00
N LEU A 276 -6.22 22.91 23.76
CA LEU A 276 -4.76 22.76 23.68
C LEU A 276 -4.33 21.29 23.79
N LEU A 277 -4.89 20.53 24.74
CA LEU A 277 -4.51 19.13 24.95
C LEU A 277 -5.07 18.18 23.88
N SER A 278 -6.20 18.50 23.22
CA SER A 278 -6.68 17.73 22.06
C SER A 278 -5.86 18.01 20.80
N ASP A 279 -5.43 19.26 20.59
CA ASP A 279 -4.56 19.62 19.47
C ASP A 279 -3.18 18.93 19.62
N LEU A 280 -2.65 18.87 20.84
CA LEU A 280 -1.43 18.11 21.16
C LEU A 280 -1.61 16.59 21.03
N ALA A 281 -2.79 16.04 21.36
CA ALA A 281 -3.09 14.64 21.10
C ALA A 281 -3.07 14.31 19.59
N SER A 282 -3.65 15.20 18.77
CA SER A 282 -3.62 15.07 17.31
C SER A 282 -2.18 15.10 16.77
N LEU A 283 -1.32 16.00 17.27
CA LEU A 283 0.10 16.08 16.88
C LEU A 283 0.90 14.84 17.29
N VAL A 284 0.72 14.33 18.52
CA VAL A 284 1.41 13.10 18.97
C VAL A 284 0.93 11.89 18.17
N TRP A 285 -0.36 11.84 17.79
CA TRP A 285 -0.90 10.78 16.94
C TRP A 285 -0.35 10.85 15.50
N SER A 286 -0.30 12.03 14.89
CA SER A 286 0.34 12.24 13.58
C SER A 286 1.84 11.87 13.62
N ALA A 287 2.57 12.28 14.66
CA ALA A 287 3.97 11.88 14.85
C ALA A 287 4.13 10.36 14.94
N TYR A 288 3.25 9.67 15.69
CA TYR A 288 3.24 8.21 15.76
C TYR A 288 3.04 7.58 14.37
N GLN A 289 2.00 7.97 13.64
CA GLN A 289 1.69 7.39 12.31
C GLN A 289 2.75 7.72 11.24
N VAL A 290 3.27 8.95 11.18
CA VAL A 290 4.16 9.42 10.11
C VAL A 290 5.64 9.09 10.39
N LEU A 291 6.06 9.07 11.66
CA LEU A 291 7.48 8.95 12.03
C LEU A 291 7.80 7.61 12.70
N LEU A 292 6.92 7.09 13.56
CA LEU A 292 7.27 5.95 14.42
C LEU A 292 6.76 4.61 13.87
N VAL A 293 5.61 4.61 13.19
CA VAL A 293 5.07 3.46 12.43
C VAL A 293 4.71 3.80 10.96
N PRO A 294 5.53 4.56 10.20
CA PRO A 294 5.22 4.89 8.81
C PRO A 294 5.00 3.65 7.94
N SER A 295 4.07 3.80 6.99
CA SER A 295 3.82 2.82 5.94
C SER A 295 5.11 2.49 5.19
N LEU A 296 5.29 1.23 4.80
CA LEU A 296 6.38 0.82 3.94
C LEU A 296 6.14 1.38 2.53
N ARG A 297 7.13 2.04 1.93
CA ARG A 297 7.07 2.48 0.53
C ARG A 297 6.91 1.29 -0.42
N ILE A 298 7.61 0.20 -0.11
CA ILE A 298 7.68 -1.10 -0.79
C ILE A 298 8.16 -2.17 0.24
N PRO A 299 7.81 -3.46 0.11
CA PRO A 299 8.37 -4.52 0.94
C PRO A 299 9.82 -4.83 0.54
N ILE A 300 10.70 -5.03 1.53
CA ILE A 300 12.15 -5.24 1.34
C ILE A 300 12.62 -6.52 2.04
N PRO A 301 13.14 -7.54 1.32
CA PRO A 301 13.72 -8.72 1.94
C PRO A 301 15.07 -8.41 2.60
N PHE A 302 15.47 -9.25 3.55
CA PHE A 302 16.81 -9.20 4.15
C PHE A 302 17.87 -9.76 3.19
N GLU A 303 18.98 -9.04 3.01
CA GLU A 303 20.10 -9.42 2.14
C GLU A 303 21.45 -9.05 2.78
N ASN A 304 22.45 -9.94 2.72
CA ASN A 304 23.76 -9.74 3.38
C ASN A 304 24.65 -8.67 2.70
N SER A 305 24.33 -8.31 1.46
CA SER A 305 25.18 -7.52 0.57
C SER A 305 24.30 -6.54 -0.18
N LEU A 306 24.50 -5.24 0.08
CA LEU A 306 23.74 -4.15 -0.50
C LEU A 306 24.70 -3.32 -1.37
N ILE A 307 24.38 -3.15 -2.65
CA ILE A 307 25.20 -2.42 -3.60
C ILE A 307 24.38 -1.30 -4.23
N VAL A 308 24.84 -0.06 -4.11
CA VAL A 308 24.30 1.09 -4.84
C VAL A 308 25.20 1.36 -6.03
N GLU A 309 24.65 1.30 -7.24
CA GLU A 309 25.37 1.53 -8.49
C GLU A 309 24.98 2.88 -9.09
N PHE A 310 25.78 3.92 -8.84
CA PHE A 310 25.62 5.22 -9.47
C PHE A 310 25.99 5.14 -10.96
N ILE A 311 25.05 5.49 -11.82
CA ILE A 311 25.18 5.47 -13.29
C ILE A 311 25.01 6.91 -13.78
N HIS A 312 26.13 7.64 -13.91
CA HIS A 312 26.15 9.05 -14.28
C HIS A 312 26.20 9.21 -15.80
N ILE A 313 25.10 9.67 -16.38
CA ILE A 313 24.92 9.90 -17.82
C ILE A 313 25.16 11.40 -18.08
N TYR A 314 26.32 11.78 -18.60
CA TYR A 314 26.73 13.18 -18.75
C TYR A 314 26.74 13.65 -20.21
N ALA A 315 26.31 14.90 -20.46
CA ALA A 315 26.16 15.43 -21.82
C ALA A 315 27.47 15.86 -22.52
N SER A 316 28.54 16.19 -21.78
CA SER A 316 29.84 16.57 -22.36
C SER A 316 30.99 16.41 -21.36
N SER A 317 32.15 15.96 -21.84
CA SER A 317 33.41 15.89 -21.07
C SER A 317 34.04 17.26 -20.79
N ASP A 318 33.77 18.25 -21.63
CA ASP A 318 34.60 19.44 -21.76
C ASP A 318 34.13 20.60 -20.86
N ASN A 319 32.85 20.58 -20.49
CA ASN A 319 32.24 21.49 -19.50
C ASN A 319 32.01 20.74 -18.17
N LYS A 320 33.08 20.26 -17.52
CA LYS A 320 32.96 19.77 -16.14
C LYS A 320 32.56 20.92 -15.22
N ASP A 321 31.33 20.82 -14.72
CA ASP A 321 30.71 21.75 -13.78
C ASP A 321 31.62 22.01 -12.56
N SER A 322 31.84 23.28 -12.24
CA SER A 322 32.60 23.69 -11.06
C SER A 322 31.92 23.33 -9.74
N VAL A 323 30.61 23.04 -9.77
CA VAL A 323 29.81 22.53 -8.64
C VAL A 323 29.24 21.16 -9.02
N GLY A 324 30.10 20.26 -9.51
CA GLY A 324 29.73 18.89 -9.86
C GLY A 324 29.28 18.07 -8.64
N LEU A 325 28.24 17.25 -8.85
CA LEU A 325 27.58 16.37 -7.87
C LEU A 325 28.55 15.65 -6.91
N ASP A 326 28.42 15.89 -5.60
CA ASP A 326 29.25 15.27 -4.57
C ASP A 326 28.73 13.89 -4.16
N TRP A 327 29.12 12.89 -4.94
CA TRP A 327 28.92 11.47 -4.64
C TRP A 327 29.42 11.09 -3.23
N LYS A 328 30.49 11.72 -2.72
CA LYS A 328 31.02 11.42 -1.38
C LYS A 328 30.16 12.00 -0.27
N LEU A 329 29.38 13.05 -0.53
CA LEU A 329 28.36 13.52 0.41
C LEU A 329 27.21 12.52 0.46
N ILE A 330 26.75 12.01 -0.68
CA ILE A 330 25.70 10.97 -0.74
C ILE A 330 26.17 9.71 0.01
N GLU A 331 27.36 9.20 -0.29
CA GLU A 331 27.97 8.05 0.39
C GLU A 331 28.08 8.27 1.90
N ARG A 332 28.58 9.44 2.34
CA ARG A 332 28.77 9.78 3.76
C ARG A 332 27.46 9.78 4.55
N ASN A 333 26.36 10.33 4.01
CA ASN A 333 25.06 10.35 4.68
C ASN A 333 24.53 8.94 5.01
N PHE A 334 25.00 7.89 4.32
CA PHE A 334 24.74 6.50 4.70
C PHE A 334 25.87 5.92 5.55
N MET A 335 27.13 6.04 5.12
CA MET A 335 28.27 5.37 5.75
C MET A 335 28.54 5.86 7.18
N ASP A 336 28.27 7.12 7.52
CA ASP A 336 28.37 7.60 8.91
C ASP A 336 27.37 6.84 9.81
N GLU A 337 26.14 6.61 9.34
CA GLU A 337 25.11 5.85 10.06
C GLU A 337 25.32 4.32 10.00
N VAL A 338 26.16 3.82 9.08
CA VAL A 338 26.70 2.45 9.14
C VAL A 338 27.75 2.35 10.25
N ASN A 339 28.69 3.30 10.31
CA ASN A 339 29.76 3.33 11.31
C ASN A 339 29.21 3.54 12.75
N GLU A 340 28.09 4.25 12.91
CA GLU A 340 27.35 4.39 14.17
C GLU A 340 26.49 3.15 14.53
N ASN A 341 26.54 2.05 13.75
CA ASN A 341 25.67 0.88 13.86
C ASN A 341 24.17 1.24 13.87
N GLY A 342 23.77 2.23 13.07
CA GLY A 342 22.41 2.75 12.99
C GLY A 342 21.55 2.15 11.86
N LEU A 343 22.16 1.81 10.72
CA LEU A 343 21.42 1.51 9.47
C LEU A 343 21.37 0.02 9.07
N LEU A 344 22.48 -0.71 9.21
CA LEU A 344 22.62 -2.12 8.77
C LEU A 344 22.41 -3.11 9.93
N PHE A 345 22.26 -4.39 9.62
CA PHE A 345 22.21 -5.48 10.59
C PHE A 345 23.52 -6.27 10.64
N GLY A 346 24.03 -6.58 11.82
CA GLY A 346 25.09 -7.58 12.02
C GLY A 346 26.29 -7.48 11.06
N ASP A 347 26.41 -8.48 10.17
CA ASP A 347 27.47 -8.62 9.16
C ASP A 347 27.10 -8.08 7.76
N GLN A 348 25.95 -7.41 7.61
CA GLN A 348 25.56 -6.78 6.35
C GLN A 348 26.60 -5.78 5.85
N SER A 349 26.84 -5.80 4.54
CA SER A 349 27.79 -4.92 3.88
C SER A 349 27.08 -3.97 2.89
N LEU A 350 27.28 -2.66 3.04
CA LEU A 350 26.87 -1.65 2.07
C LEU A 350 28.09 -1.22 1.23
N ARG A 351 27.96 -1.22 -0.09
CA ARG A 351 28.99 -0.74 -1.02
C ARG A 351 28.39 0.21 -2.05
N PHE A 352 29.13 1.27 -2.35
CA PHE A 352 28.81 2.18 -3.45
C PHE A 352 29.77 1.92 -4.60
N LYS A 353 29.24 1.96 -5.83
CA LYS A 353 30.00 1.89 -7.08
C LYS A 353 29.59 3.05 -7.97
N LYS A 354 30.53 3.60 -8.73
CA LYS A 354 30.26 4.65 -9.72
C LYS A 354 30.71 4.23 -11.11
N TYR A 355 29.83 4.42 -12.08
CA TYR A 355 30.07 4.31 -13.50
C TYR A 355 29.70 5.64 -14.18
N GLU A 356 30.45 6.03 -15.20
CA GLU A 356 30.23 7.27 -15.96
C GLU A 356 30.08 6.92 -17.46
N MET A 357 29.04 7.44 -18.12
CA MET A 357 28.86 7.30 -19.57
C MET A 357 28.48 8.62 -20.24
N ASN A 358 29.01 8.83 -21.44
CA ASN A 358 28.71 9.99 -22.27
C ASN A 358 27.34 9.78 -22.96
N LEU A 359 26.43 10.73 -22.80
CA LEU A 359 25.10 10.72 -23.42
C LEU A 359 25.18 10.59 -24.95
N ALA A 360 26.17 11.23 -25.58
CA ALA A 360 26.39 11.17 -27.03
C ALA A 360 26.91 9.80 -27.52
N GLU A 361 27.47 8.99 -26.62
CA GLU A 361 27.92 7.61 -26.90
C GLU A 361 26.84 6.56 -26.52
N CYS A 362 25.69 7.01 -25.99
CA CYS A 362 24.60 6.17 -25.53
C CYS A 362 23.29 6.46 -26.30
N PRO A 363 23.06 5.84 -27.48
CA PRO A 363 21.83 6.04 -28.25
C PRO A 363 20.56 5.70 -27.45
N ILE A 364 20.62 4.67 -26.59
CA ILE A 364 19.49 4.28 -25.75
C ILE A 364 19.19 5.29 -24.64
N CYS A 365 20.20 5.98 -24.10
CA CYS A 365 20.00 7.11 -23.17
C CYS A 365 19.28 8.26 -23.87
N SER A 366 19.69 8.60 -25.10
CA SER A 366 19.06 9.65 -25.91
C SER A 366 17.62 9.29 -26.29
N PHE A 367 17.36 8.02 -26.62
CA PHE A 367 16.02 7.50 -26.87
C PHE A 367 15.12 7.55 -25.62
N ALA A 368 15.63 7.16 -24.45
CA ALA A 368 14.89 7.20 -23.19
C ALA A 368 14.42 8.62 -22.85
N ILE A 369 15.33 9.62 -22.95
CA ILE A 369 14.98 11.04 -22.76
C ILE A 369 13.90 11.45 -23.78
N SER A 370 14.07 11.09 -25.07
CA SER A 370 13.14 11.48 -26.14
C SER A 370 11.76 10.84 -26.02
N ARG A 371 11.66 9.60 -25.52
CA ARG A 371 10.40 8.87 -25.28
C ARG A 371 9.66 9.37 -24.03
N ALA A 372 10.39 9.94 -23.07
CA ALA A 372 9.84 10.45 -21.82
C ALA A 372 9.61 11.97 -21.79
N ALA A 373 10.19 12.73 -22.73
CA ALA A 373 9.96 14.16 -22.86
C ALA A 373 8.49 14.45 -23.20
N THR A 374 7.86 15.32 -22.40
CA THR A 374 6.46 15.71 -22.52
C THR A 374 6.28 17.14 -22.01
N SER A 375 5.10 17.73 -22.16
CA SER A 375 4.82 19.13 -21.79
C SER A 375 3.55 19.27 -20.96
N TYR A 376 3.46 20.33 -20.17
CA TYR A 376 2.26 20.71 -19.44
C TYR A 376 2.05 22.23 -19.47
N THR A 377 0.81 22.67 -19.26
CA THR A 377 0.47 24.09 -19.12
C THR A 377 0.24 24.44 -17.66
N SER A 378 1.04 25.36 -17.12
CA SER A 378 0.80 25.98 -15.82
C SER A 378 -0.01 27.28 -15.96
N ARG A 379 -0.79 27.63 -14.92
CA ARG A 379 -1.52 28.90 -14.82
C ARG A 379 -0.83 29.80 -13.82
N TYR A 380 -0.08 30.80 -14.28
CA TYR A 380 0.48 31.83 -13.42
C TYR A 380 -0.46 33.03 -13.33
N LEU A 381 -0.82 33.42 -12.10
CA LEU A 381 -1.55 34.65 -11.83
C LEU A 381 -0.55 35.78 -11.59
N PHE A 382 -0.35 36.60 -12.62
CA PHE A 382 0.20 37.95 -12.47
C PHE A 382 -0.99 38.91 -12.32
N ASP A 383 -1.05 40.01 -13.07
CA ASP A 383 -2.27 40.85 -13.14
C ASP A 383 -3.43 40.15 -13.91
N ASN A 384 -3.10 39.13 -14.71
CA ASN A 384 -4.04 38.24 -15.42
C ASN A 384 -3.49 36.80 -15.41
N TYR A 385 -4.39 35.82 -15.57
CA TYR A 385 -4.00 34.42 -15.77
C TYR A 385 -3.24 34.24 -17.08
N THR A 386 -1.95 33.90 -16.96
CA THR A 386 -1.07 33.59 -18.08
C THR A 386 -0.81 32.09 -18.13
N LEU A 387 -1.01 31.47 -19.29
CA LEU A 387 -0.62 30.09 -19.51
C LEU A 387 0.86 30.02 -19.91
N ILE A 388 1.66 29.24 -19.18
CA ILE A 388 3.05 28.95 -19.52
C ILE A 388 3.16 27.46 -19.85
N VAL A 389 3.68 27.15 -21.05
CA VAL A 389 4.02 25.78 -21.45
C VAL A 389 5.41 25.45 -20.91
N SER A 390 5.51 24.35 -20.17
CA SER A 390 6.75 23.86 -19.58
C SER A 390 6.98 22.40 -19.97
N GLU A 391 8.23 22.03 -20.24
CA GLU A 391 8.65 20.66 -20.54
C GLU A 391 8.97 19.89 -19.25
N TYR A 392 8.76 18.57 -19.25
CA TYR A 392 9.16 17.68 -18.16
C TYR A 392 9.47 16.28 -18.69
N LEU A 393 10.08 15.44 -17.84
CA LEU A 393 10.36 14.03 -18.15
C LEU A 393 9.40 13.14 -17.34
N ASP A 394 8.64 12.31 -18.02
CA ASP A 394 7.80 11.27 -17.40
C ASP A 394 8.68 10.17 -16.79
N SER A 395 8.64 10.04 -15.46
CA SER A 395 9.51 9.12 -14.75
C SER A 395 9.17 7.64 -15.02
N LYS A 396 7.90 7.34 -15.36
CA LYS A 396 7.43 5.98 -15.67
C LYS A 396 7.87 5.56 -17.08
N ARG A 397 7.79 6.46 -18.06
CA ARG A 397 8.30 6.24 -19.43
C ARG A 397 9.82 6.08 -19.43
N LEU A 398 10.55 6.81 -18.57
CA LEU A 398 11.98 6.55 -18.32
C LEU A 398 12.19 5.17 -17.68
N HIS A 399 11.52 4.88 -16.56
CA HIS A 399 11.64 3.61 -15.82
C HIS A 399 11.40 2.40 -16.71
N GLN A 400 10.31 2.38 -17.47
CA GLN A 400 9.99 1.35 -18.44
C GLN A 400 11.14 1.16 -19.44
N THR A 401 11.59 2.25 -20.09
CA THR A 401 12.64 2.17 -21.12
C THR A 401 13.98 1.69 -20.56
N LEU A 402 14.34 2.11 -19.34
CA LEU A 402 15.54 1.67 -18.63
C LEU A 402 15.47 0.19 -18.24
N SER A 403 14.31 -0.28 -17.78
CA SER A 403 14.06 -1.66 -17.37
C SER A 403 14.04 -2.61 -18.59
N GLU A 404 13.32 -2.24 -19.66
CA GLU A 404 13.28 -2.94 -20.95
C GLU A 404 14.68 -3.09 -21.58
N SER A 405 15.59 -2.15 -21.32
CA SER A 405 16.91 -2.08 -21.96
C SER A 405 18.09 -2.36 -21.02
N ALA A 406 17.83 -2.86 -19.81
CA ALA A 406 18.81 -2.86 -18.71
C ALA A 406 20.16 -3.53 -19.04
N ALA A 407 20.16 -4.62 -19.80
CA ALA A 407 21.37 -5.30 -20.24
C ALA A 407 22.25 -4.42 -21.15
N GLU A 408 21.64 -3.67 -22.07
CA GLU A 408 22.35 -2.75 -22.97
C GLU A 408 22.94 -1.56 -22.20
N PHE A 409 22.20 -1.03 -21.20
CA PHE A 409 22.73 0.01 -20.30
C PHE A 409 23.96 -0.48 -19.52
N ARG A 410 23.92 -1.68 -18.94
CA ARG A 410 25.08 -2.26 -18.22
C ARG A 410 26.27 -2.46 -19.16
N ARG A 411 26.04 -2.93 -20.39
CA ARG A 411 27.06 -3.11 -21.44
C ARG A 411 27.73 -1.79 -21.85
N ILE A 412 26.94 -0.75 -22.14
CA ILE A 412 27.46 0.59 -22.53
C ILE A 412 28.22 1.24 -21.36
N ALA A 413 27.68 1.16 -20.15
CA ALA A 413 28.29 1.69 -18.93
C ALA A 413 29.52 0.89 -18.43
N LYS A 414 29.88 -0.22 -19.10
CA LYS A 414 30.98 -1.13 -18.75
C LYS A 414 30.87 -1.67 -17.32
N VAL A 415 29.64 -1.88 -16.87
CA VAL A 415 29.32 -2.50 -15.59
C VAL A 415 29.64 -3.99 -15.68
N PRO A 416 30.47 -4.58 -14.79
CA PRO A 416 30.79 -5.99 -14.86
C PRO A 416 29.57 -6.91 -14.73
N GLU A 417 29.55 -7.97 -15.55
CA GLU A 417 28.75 -9.18 -15.31
C GLU A 417 29.43 -10.04 -14.25
N GLU A 418 29.50 -9.50 -13.03
CA GLU A 418 29.89 -10.21 -11.82
C GLU A 418 28.62 -10.66 -11.09
N ASP A 419 28.55 -11.94 -10.70
CA ASP A 419 27.47 -12.50 -9.89
C ASP A 419 27.52 -11.97 -8.44
N PHE A 420 27.09 -10.73 -8.24
CA PHE A 420 26.95 -10.15 -6.91
C PHE A 420 25.79 -10.81 -6.17
N GLY A 421 26.10 -11.72 -5.26
CA GLY A 421 25.17 -12.13 -4.22
C GLY A 421 24.70 -10.90 -3.43
N GLY A 422 23.38 -10.79 -3.24
CA GLY A 422 22.72 -9.68 -2.55
C GLY A 422 21.96 -8.72 -3.47
N ARG A 423 21.57 -7.57 -2.93
CA ARG A 423 20.70 -6.59 -3.60
C ARG A 423 21.50 -5.48 -4.28
N ILE A 424 21.29 -5.32 -5.57
CA ILE A 424 21.80 -4.19 -6.37
C ILE A 424 20.69 -3.15 -6.54
N LEU A 425 21.01 -1.87 -6.36
CA LEU A 425 20.16 -0.73 -6.69
C LEU A 425 20.90 0.20 -7.67
N PRO A 426 20.59 0.18 -8.98
CA PRO A 426 21.05 1.18 -9.92
C PRO A 426 20.39 2.56 -9.65
N VAL A 427 21.21 3.60 -9.71
CA VAL A 427 20.84 5.01 -9.53
C VAL A 427 21.25 5.76 -10.79
N TYR A 428 20.32 5.92 -11.73
CA TYR A 428 20.56 6.61 -12.99
C TYR A 428 20.49 8.13 -12.78
N VAL A 429 21.55 8.84 -13.11
CA VAL A 429 21.63 10.31 -13.00
C VAL A 429 21.87 10.92 -14.38
N PHE A 430 20.83 11.51 -14.95
CA PHE A 430 20.87 12.22 -16.21
C PHE A 430 21.34 13.67 -16.00
N ASP A 431 22.57 13.97 -16.41
CA ASP A 431 23.23 15.27 -16.24
C ASP A 431 23.27 16.01 -17.60
N LEU A 432 22.19 16.75 -17.87
CA LEU A 432 21.83 17.27 -19.19
C LEU A 432 22.29 18.71 -19.37
N ASP A 433 23.10 19.00 -20.40
CA ASP A 433 23.54 20.37 -20.71
C ASP A 433 22.48 21.22 -21.44
N VAL A 434 21.21 21.04 -21.08
CA VAL A 434 20.06 21.78 -21.61
C VAL A 434 19.71 22.97 -20.71
N SER A 435 19.41 24.12 -21.31
CA SER A 435 19.00 25.33 -20.58
C SER A 435 17.53 25.36 -20.19
N SER A 436 16.69 24.49 -20.76
CA SER A 436 15.34 24.26 -20.25
C SER A 436 15.39 23.55 -18.90
N ILE A 437 14.43 23.86 -18.03
CA ILE A 437 14.26 23.19 -16.74
C ILE A 437 13.45 21.93 -17.00
N LEU A 438 14.13 20.78 -17.05
CA LEU A 438 13.50 19.47 -17.10
C LEU A 438 13.53 18.84 -15.70
N MET A 439 12.35 18.51 -15.20
CA MET A 439 12.12 17.84 -13.91
C MET A 439 11.41 16.51 -14.17
N LEU A 440 11.60 15.54 -13.28
CA LEU A 440 10.82 14.30 -13.28
C LEU A 440 9.40 14.60 -12.79
N ASP A 441 8.39 14.19 -13.55
CA ASP A 441 6.97 14.38 -13.24
C ASP A 441 6.63 15.82 -12.81
N ARG A 442 7.25 16.82 -13.47
CA ARG A 442 7.16 18.27 -13.23
C ARG A 442 7.79 18.76 -11.92
N TYR A 443 7.78 17.96 -10.85
CA TYR A 443 8.10 18.41 -9.49
C TYR A 443 9.39 17.85 -8.89
N HIS A 444 9.88 16.72 -9.39
CA HIS A 444 10.92 15.93 -8.72
C HIS A 444 12.28 16.03 -9.42
N GLN A 445 13.34 16.14 -8.62
CA GLN A 445 14.71 16.01 -9.12
C GLN A 445 15.18 14.54 -9.14
N SER A 446 14.54 13.69 -8.33
CA SER A 446 14.84 12.26 -8.19
C SER A 446 13.56 11.51 -7.80
N VAL A 447 13.33 10.34 -8.40
CA VAL A 447 12.17 9.47 -8.19
C VAL A 447 12.64 8.05 -7.88
N ALA A 448 11.95 7.40 -6.93
CA ALA A 448 12.28 6.07 -6.41
C ALA A 448 11.28 5.01 -6.90
N PHE A 449 11.81 3.96 -7.55
CA PHE A 449 11.07 2.76 -7.97
C PHE A 449 11.47 1.56 -7.10
N LYS A 450 10.90 0.38 -7.36
CA LYS A 450 11.18 -0.84 -6.58
C LYS A 450 12.60 -1.39 -6.83
N ASP A 451 13.10 -1.12 -8.03
CA ASP A 451 14.24 -1.73 -8.69
C ASP A 451 15.34 -0.72 -9.09
N MET A 452 15.01 0.58 -9.18
CA MET A 452 15.98 1.63 -9.52
C MET A 452 15.60 3.00 -8.94
N VAL A 453 16.57 3.91 -8.91
CA VAL A 453 16.35 5.35 -8.73
C VAL A 453 16.67 6.07 -10.05
N ILE A 454 15.89 7.09 -10.39
CA ILE A 454 16.12 7.96 -11.55
C ILE A 454 16.21 9.39 -11.05
N ALA A 455 17.26 10.12 -11.42
CA ALA A 455 17.45 11.54 -11.12
C ALA A 455 17.85 12.35 -12.36
N VAL A 456 17.49 13.63 -12.38
CA VAL A 456 17.71 14.55 -13.51
C VAL A 456 18.32 15.86 -13.01
N ARG A 457 19.39 16.30 -13.68
CA ARG A 457 20.03 17.60 -13.54
C ARG A 457 20.03 18.32 -14.88
N THR A 458 19.80 19.63 -14.88
CA THR A 458 19.83 20.48 -16.08
C THR A 458 20.83 21.63 -15.94
N LYS A 459 21.07 22.38 -17.03
CA LYS A 459 22.09 23.44 -17.05
C LYS A 459 21.72 24.62 -16.13
N SER A 460 20.42 24.91 -16.01
CA SER A 460 19.89 25.93 -15.07
C SER A 460 20.29 25.60 -13.63
N THR A 461 20.49 26.62 -12.80
CA THR A 461 20.87 26.47 -11.39
C THR A 461 19.68 26.46 -10.44
N GLN A 462 18.52 27.01 -10.84
CA GLN A 462 17.35 27.16 -9.99
C GLN A 462 16.04 27.19 -10.81
N THR A 463 14.96 26.78 -10.17
CA THR A 463 13.58 27.03 -10.60
C THR A 463 12.72 27.48 -9.43
N VAL A 464 11.65 28.23 -9.70
CA VAL A 464 10.52 28.35 -8.77
C VAL A 464 9.82 27.00 -8.71
N SER A 465 9.44 26.54 -7.52
CA SER A 465 8.58 25.36 -7.36
C SER A 465 7.14 25.77 -7.04
N ASP A 466 6.20 24.85 -7.28
CA ASP A 466 4.79 25.01 -6.94
C ASP A 466 4.52 24.91 -5.42
N TYR A 467 5.58 24.90 -4.59
CA TYR A 467 5.51 24.89 -3.13
C TYR A 467 5.86 26.26 -2.53
N SER A 468 5.27 26.55 -1.37
CA SER A 468 5.59 27.71 -0.55
C SER A 468 5.85 27.33 0.90
N CYS A 469 6.76 28.06 1.56
CA CYS A 469 6.96 28.01 3.00
C CYS A 469 7.15 29.41 3.58
N ASN A 470 6.67 29.62 4.81
CA ASN A 470 6.79 30.87 5.56
C ASN A 470 6.35 32.13 4.77
N GLY A 471 5.37 31.99 3.87
CA GLY A 471 4.84 33.06 3.02
C GLY A 471 5.72 33.42 1.82
N ARG A 472 6.57 32.50 1.34
CA ARG A 472 7.40 32.65 0.14
C ARG A 472 7.39 31.37 -0.70
N HIS A 473 7.57 31.48 -2.01
CA HIS A 473 7.83 30.32 -2.85
C HIS A 473 9.16 29.65 -2.48
N VAL A 474 9.17 28.31 -2.50
CA VAL A 474 10.39 27.51 -2.39
C VAL A 474 11.08 27.50 -3.76
N PHE A 475 12.37 27.80 -3.77
CA PHE A 475 13.21 27.67 -4.96
C PHE A 475 13.91 26.32 -4.93
N THR A 476 13.81 25.56 -6.01
CA THR A 476 14.51 24.27 -6.16
C THR A 476 15.81 24.50 -6.92
N GLN A 477 16.94 24.20 -6.30
CA GLN A 477 18.27 24.29 -6.93
C GLN A 477 18.48 23.07 -7.84
N THR A 478 18.16 23.22 -9.13
CA THR A 478 18.14 22.14 -10.13
C THR A 478 19.48 21.43 -10.34
N ARG A 479 20.59 21.95 -9.79
CA ARG A 479 21.91 21.29 -9.79
C ARG A 479 22.28 20.50 -8.53
N GLU A 480 21.63 20.74 -7.40
CA GLU A 480 21.88 20.01 -6.15
C GLU A 480 20.97 18.78 -6.10
N LEU A 481 21.56 17.59 -6.14
CA LEU A 481 20.85 16.30 -6.21
C LEU A 481 21.09 15.41 -4.99
N GLU A 482 22.05 15.77 -4.15
CA GLU A 482 22.59 14.95 -3.07
C GLU A 482 21.49 14.53 -2.08
N ARG A 483 20.68 15.49 -1.61
CA ARG A 483 19.53 15.22 -0.73
C ARG A 483 18.41 14.45 -1.44
N PRO A 484 17.90 14.85 -2.63
CA PRO A 484 16.93 14.06 -3.39
C PRO A 484 17.35 12.60 -3.65
N ILE A 485 18.63 12.35 -3.95
CA ILE A 485 19.17 11.01 -4.18
C ILE A 485 19.21 10.20 -2.87
N VAL A 486 19.67 10.78 -1.75
CA VAL A 486 19.61 10.10 -0.43
C VAL A 486 18.17 9.70 -0.08
N GLY A 487 17.20 10.59 -0.23
CA GLY A 487 15.77 10.29 -0.01
C GLY A 487 15.22 9.22 -0.98
N SER A 488 15.74 9.13 -2.20
CA SER A 488 15.29 8.13 -3.18
C SER A 488 15.92 6.75 -2.95
N ILE A 489 17.18 6.70 -2.51
CA ILE A 489 17.86 5.47 -2.09
C ILE A 489 17.19 4.89 -0.84
N LEU A 490 16.80 5.70 0.14
CA LEU A 490 16.05 5.24 1.32
C LEU A 490 14.73 4.54 0.97
N GLN A 491 13.98 5.10 0.02
CA GLN A 491 12.75 4.52 -0.49
C GLN A 491 12.99 3.19 -1.22
N SER A 492 13.99 3.13 -2.10
CA SER A 492 14.21 1.96 -2.96
C SER A 492 14.95 0.84 -2.23
N MET A 493 16.00 1.15 -1.46
CA MET A 493 16.85 0.18 -0.77
C MET A 493 16.23 -0.33 0.54
N TRP A 494 15.52 0.51 1.30
CA TRP A 494 14.99 0.16 2.63
C TRP A 494 13.47 0.41 2.81
N GLY A 495 12.75 0.76 1.74
CA GLY A 495 11.29 0.91 1.80
C GLY A 495 10.82 2.07 2.69
N VAL A 496 11.68 3.01 3.05
CA VAL A 496 11.31 4.12 3.96
C VAL A 496 10.42 5.10 3.22
N SER A 497 9.18 5.31 3.70
CA SER A 497 8.28 6.31 3.12
C SER A 497 8.76 7.75 3.41
N PRO A 498 8.59 8.70 2.47
CA PRO A 498 8.78 10.12 2.76
C PRO A 498 7.95 10.62 3.94
N THR A 499 8.49 11.54 4.75
CA THR A 499 7.84 12.09 5.95
C THR A 499 6.68 13.06 5.67
N HIS A 500 6.02 12.91 4.51
CA HIS A 500 4.72 13.49 4.19
C HIS A 500 3.76 12.50 3.53
N LEU A 501 4.14 11.23 3.35
CA LEU A 501 3.32 10.21 2.67
C LEU A 501 2.94 9.07 3.62
N VAL A 502 1.63 8.94 3.85
CA VAL A 502 1.02 7.86 4.65
C VAL A 502 -0.05 7.16 3.82
N TRP A 503 -0.09 5.83 3.85
CA TRP A 503 -1.21 5.08 3.29
C TRP A 503 -2.44 5.18 4.20
N SER A 504 -3.59 5.56 3.64
CA SER A 504 -4.86 5.54 4.36
C SER A 504 -5.77 4.42 3.84
N PRO A 505 -6.06 3.37 4.63
CA PRO A 505 -7.00 2.33 4.23
C PRO A 505 -8.43 2.85 4.08
N ARG A 506 -8.76 3.98 4.73
CA ARG A 506 -10.09 4.62 4.66
C ARG A 506 -10.33 5.38 3.35
N HIS A 507 -9.29 5.91 2.72
CA HIS A 507 -9.37 6.54 1.40
C HIS A 507 -8.88 5.63 0.26
N ASN A 508 -8.38 4.43 0.59
CA ASN A 508 -7.71 3.50 -0.32
C ASN A 508 -6.63 4.19 -1.19
N SER A 509 -5.88 5.10 -0.58
CA SER A 509 -4.91 5.96 -1.26
C SER A 509 -3.79 6.42 -0.33
N THR A 510 -2.71 6.94 -0.92
CA THR A 510 -1.66 7.66 -0.18
C THR A 510 -2.09 9.11 0.02
N LEU A 511 -2.09 9.58 1.26
CA LEU A 511 -2.36 10.98 1.61
C LEU A 511 -1.04 11.77 1.74
N ALA A 512 -1.11 13.06 1.42
CA ALA A 512 -0.03 14.02 1.65
C ALA A 512 -0.30 14.85 2.92
N ASP A 513 0.68 14.96 3.81
CA ASP A 513 0.68 15.84 4.99
C ASP A 513 2.08 16.43 5.19
N TYR A 514 2.27 17.72 4.92
CA TYR A 514 3.60 18.34 4.98
C TYR A 514 4.07 18.71 6.40
N THR A 515 3.28 18.41 7.44
CA THR A 515 3.58 18.64 8.88
C THR A 515 4.98 18.18 9.29
N TRP A 516 5.49 17.08 8.74
CA TRP A 516 6.80 16.50 9.08
C TRP A 516 7.82 16.52 7.94
N SER A 517 7.66 17.41 6.95
CA SER A 517 8.65 17.64 5.87
C SER A 517 9.70 18.71 6.18
N VAL A 518 9.90 19.00 7.48
CA VAL A 518 10.90 19.93 8.01
C VAL A 518 11.75 19.24 9.09
N GLY A 519 12.89 19.82 9.45
CA GLY A 519 13.83 19.20 10.40
C GLY A 519 14.80 18.22 9.74
N GLN A 520 15.32 17.26 10.51
CA GLN A 520 16.35 16.32 10.07
C GLN A 520 15.77 15.19 9.18
N THR A 521 15.38 15.55 7.96
CA THR A 521 14.78 14.62 6.99
C THR A 521 15.27 14.96 5.57
N PRO A 522 15.74 13.97 4.78
CA PRO A 522 16.05 14.19 3.37
C PRO A 522 14.81 14.32 2.49
N PHE A 523 13.61 14.13 3.05
CA PHE A 523 12.34 14.08 2.32
C PHE A 523 11.62 15.43 2.22
N GLY A 524 10.80 15.57 1.17
CA GLY A 524 9.95 16.74 0.95
C GLY A 524 10.69 17.97 0.39
N PRO A 525 9.97 19.06 0.13
CA PRO A 525 10.55 20.30 -0.40
C PRO A 525 10.99 21.29 0.70
N PHE A 526 10.61 21.07 1.97
CA PHE A 526 10.78 22.06 3.05
C PHE A 526 11.97 21.79 4.00
N SER A 527 12.77 20.74 3.77
CA SER A 527 14.06 20.56 4.43
C SER A 527 15.22 20.55 3.42
N GLU A 528 16.33 21.17 3.82
CA GLU A 528 17.62 21.18 3.12
C GLU A 528 18.57 20.09 3.65
N VAL A 529 18.19 19.37 4.72
CA VAL A 529 19.09 18.44 5.43
C VAL A 529 19.19 17.10 4.71
N SER A 530 20.40 16.64 4.40
CA SER A 530 20.64 15.32 3.80
C SER A 530 20.84 14.19 4.81
N SER A 531 21.18 14.51 6.07
CA SER A 531 21.52 13.53 7.10
C SER A 531 20.29 12.87 7.73
N LEU A 532 20.48 11.69 8.33
CA LEU A 532 19.39 10.85 8.80
C LEU A 532 19.12 11.03 10.29
N SER A 533 17.84 11.22 10.64
CA SER A 533 17.38 11.12 12.04
C SER A 533 17.15 9.65 12.43
N PHE A 534 16.81 9.41 13.70
CA PHE A 534 16.41 8.07 14.15
C PHE A 534 15.21 7.52 13.35
N VAL A 535 14.30 8.39 12.89
CA VAL A 535 13.08 8.02 12.14
C VAL A 535 13.41 7.20 10.90
N GLN A 536 14.36 7.67 10.07
CA GLN A 536 14.72 6.97 8.84
C GLN A 536 15.53 5.69 9.12
N LYS A 537 16.33 5.67 10.19
CA LYS A 537 17.17 4.51 10.58
C LYS A 537 16.33 3.37 11.17
N ASP A 538 15.48 3.68 12.14
CA ASP A 538 14.57 2.71 12.77
C ASP A 538 13.56 2.19 11.75
N ALA A 539 13.04 3.04 10.85
CA ALA A 539 12.21 2.60 9.74
C ALA A 539 12.97 1.65 8.78
N ALA A 540 14.19 2.00 8.38
CA ALA A 540 14.98 1.18 7.45
C ALA A 540 15.22 -0.25 7.97
N ARG A 541 15.56 -0.39 9.25
CA ARG A 541 15.69 -1.70 9.91
C ARG A 541 14.33 -2.39 10.09
N ARG A 542 13.34 -1.69 10.67
CA ARG A 542 12.00 -2.25 10.94
C ARG A 542 11.31 -2.78 9.68
N ASN A 543 11.44 -2.10 8.55
CA ASN A 543 10.80 -2.47 7.28
C ASN A 543 11.26 -3.84 6.77
N VAL A 544 12.55 -4.17 6.93
CA VAL A 544 13.11 -5.48 6.59
C VAL A 544 12.50 -6.56 7.49
N LEU A 545 12.49 -6.33 8.80
CA LEU A 545 11.94 -7.27 9.79
C LEU A 545 10.43 -7.50 9.62
N LEU A 546 9.66 -6.45 9.32
CA LEU A 546 8.23 -6.56 9.03
C LEU A 546 7.97 -7.31 7.71
N THR A 547 8.83 -7.15 6.70
CA THR A 547 8.73 -7.90 5.44
C THR A 547 9.00 -9.39 5.68
N SER A 548 10.09 -9.73 6.39
CA SER A 548 10.41 -11.12 6.77
C SER A 548 9.33 -11.74 7.63
N LEU A 549 8.88 -11.07 8.70
CA LEU A 549 7.82 -11.58 9.59
C LEU A 549 6.50 -11.82 8.83
N ASN A 550 6.13 -10.94 7.89
CA ASN A 550 4.96 -11.16 7.05
C ASN A 550 5.13 -12.39 6.13
N PHE A 551 6.33 -12.60 5.58
CA PHE A 551 6.64 -13.77 4.76
C PHE A 551 6.60 -15.08 5.57
N SER A 552 7.21 -15.13 6.75
CA SER A 552 7.20 -16.32 7.62
C SER A 552 5.78 -16.61 8.14
N ILE A 553 4.96 -15.59 8.45
CA ILE A 553 3.53 -15.76 8.76
C ILE A 553 2.76 -16.32 7.56
N SER A 554 2.92 -15.75 6.37
CA SER A 554 2.21 -16.19 5.15
C SER A 554 2.55 -17.64 4.79
N SER A 555 3.83 -17.99 4.84
CA SER A 555 4.32 -19.37 4.64
C SER A 555 3.72 -20.35 5.65
N ALA A 556 3.55 -19.94 6.90
CA ALA A 556 2.90 -20.76 7.93
C ALA A 556 1.38 -20.90 7.71
N LEU A 557 0.71 -19.88 7.16
CA LEU A 557 -0.71 -19.97 6.79
C LEU A 557 -0.94 -20.94 5.62
N GLU A 558 -0.11 -20.89 4.57
CA GLU A 558 -0.15 -21.83 3.44
C GLU A 558 0.06 -23.29 3.89
N VAL A 559 0.99 -23.51 4.83
CA VAL A 559 1.20 -24.82 5.49
C VAL A 559 -0.05 -25.30 6.23
N LEU A 560 -0.72 -24.43 7.00
CA LEU A 560 -1.94 -24.83 7.71
C LEU A 560 -3.11 -25.10 6.76
N GLU A 561 -3.24 -24.34 5.67
CA GLU A 561 -4.23 -24.59 4.63
C GLU A 561 -4.00 -25.97 3.98
N SER A 562 -2.75 -26.28 3.60
CA SER A 562 -2.36 -27.58 3.05
C SER A 562 -2.66 -28.75 4.02
N ILE A 563 -2.37 -28.59 5.32
CA ILE A 563 -2.74 -29.57 6.36
C ILE A 563 -4.27 -29.75 6.44
N SER A 564 -5.04 -28.66 6.34
CA SER A 564 -6.50 -28.70 6.41
C SER A 564 -7.12 -29.44 5.21
N ALA A 565 -6.58 -29.21 4.00
CA ALA A 565 -7.01 -29.88 2.76
C ALA A 565 -6.74 -31.40 2.78
N HIS A 566 -5.73 -31.85 3.53
CA HIS A 566 -5.45 -33.27 3.78
C HIS A 566 -6.23 -33.85 4.99
N GLY A 567 -7.13 -33.07 5.59
CA GLY A 567 -8.06 -33.52 6.61
C GLY A 567 -7.54 -33.47 8.05
N GLY A 568 -6.48 -32.70 8.30
CA GLY A 568 -5.91 -32.42 9.63
C GLY A 568 -4.57 -33.12 9.89
N GLU A 569 -3.78 -32.53 10.80
CA GLU A 569 -2.40 -32.93 11.10
C GLU A 569 -2.28 -34.39 11.54
N ARG A 570 -3.29 -34.89 12.26
CA ARG A 570 -3.37 -36.28 12.77
C ARG A 570 -3.68 -37.33 11.71
N LYS A 571 -4.14 -36.93 10.52
CA LYS A 571 -4.38 -37.83 9.37
C LYS A 571 -3.23 -37.81 8.38
N LEU A 572 -2.61 -36.64 8.22
CA LEU A 572 -1.46 -36.45 7.33
C LEU A 572 -0.16 -37.02 7.92
N LEU A 573 0.12 -36.75 9.20
CA LEU A 573 1.43 -37.04 9.80
C LEU A 573 1.43 -38.33 10.65
N LYS A 574 2.43 -39.19 10.43
CA LYS A 574 2.71 -40.36 11.28
C LYS A 574 3.10 -39.90 12.70
N HIS A 575 2.92 -40.75 13.71
CA HIS A 575 3.07 -40.34 15.14
C HIS A 575 4.42 -39.66 15.48
N ASN A 576 5.52 -40.09 14.84
CA ASN A 576 6.84 -39.46 14.96
C ASN A 576 6.90 -38.09 14.25
N GLN A 577 6.45 -38.00 12.99
CA GLN A 577 6.36 -36.76 12.22
C GLN A 577 5.47 -35.72 12.92
N LEU A 578 4.33 -36.16 13.48
CA LEU A 578 3.41 -35.32 14.25
C LEU A 578 4.07 -34.78 15.53
N THR A 579 4.91 -35.58 16.18
CA THR A 579 5.66 -35.15 17.37
C THR A 579 6.69 -34.08 17.01
N GLU A 580 7.46 -34.25 15.93
CA GLU A 580 8.41 -33.22 15.46
C GLU A 580 7.67 -31.96 14.99
N PHE A 581 6.60 -32.11 14.20
CA PHE A 581 5.76 -31.00 13.74
C PHE A 581 5.24 -30.15 14.90
N MET A 582 4.68 -30.76 15.95
CA MET A 582 4.21 -30.01 17.13
C MET A 582 5.37 -29.31 17.87
N GLN A 583 6.54 -29.96 17.98
CA GLN A 583 7.70 -29.35 18.63
C GLN A 583 8.24 -28.15 17.84
N ARG A 584 8.37 -28.28 16.51
CA ARG A 584 8.81 -27.19 15.62
C ARG A 584 7.79 -26.08 15.50
N TRP A 585 6.48 -26.39 15.42
CA TRP A 585 5.43 -25.37 15.38
C TRP A 585 5.43 -24.51 16.65
N ASN A 586 5.54 -25.15 17.82
CA ASN A 586 5.61 -24.45 19.09
C ASN A 586 6.89 -23.62 19.24
N LEU A 587 8.03 -24.11 18.70
CA LEU A 587 9.29 -23.34 18.68
C LEU A 587 9.22 -22.16 17.69
N PHE A 588 8.68 -22.37 16.50
CA PHE A 588 8.43 -21.36 15.47
C PHE A 588 7.58 -20.22 16.04
N LYS A 589 6.41 -20.54 16.61
CA LYS A 589 5.55 -19.52 17.23
C LYS A 589 6.27 -18.76 18.34
N TYR A 590 6.96 -19.48 19.24
CA TYR A 590 7.72 -18.87 20.32
C TYR A 590 8.81 -17.92 19.80
N LYS A 591 9.49 -18.27 18.69
CA LYS A 591 10.45 -17.39 18.01
C LYS A 591 9.76 -16.15 17.43
N LEU A 592 8.58 -16.26 16.82
CA LEU A 592 7.82 -15.09 16.34
C LEU A 592 7.37 -14.18 17.48
N ASP A 593 6.82 -14.73 18.56
CA ASP A 593 6.44 -13.98 19.77
C ASP A 593 7.65 -13.21 20.35
N LYS A 594 8.84 -13.83 20.33
CA LYS A 594 10.10 -13.20 20.75
C LYS A 594 10.64 -12.16 19.77
N ALA A 595 10.49 -12.36 18.45
CA ALA A 595 10.83 -11.36 17.44
C ALA A 595 9.97 -10.11 17.56
N VAL A 596 8.65 -10.27 17.78
CA VAL A 596 7.71 -9.17 18.04
C VAL A 596 8.01 -8.47 19.37
N SER A 597 8.41 -9.22 20.41
CA SER A 597 8.88 -8.67 21.67
C SER A 597 10.16 -7.85 21.51
N ALA A 598 11.14 -8.32 20.74
CA ALA A 598 12.39 -7.61 20.45
C ALA A 598 12.16 -6.34 19.62
N LEU A 599 11.32 -6.41 18.57
CA LEU A 599 10.83 -5.26 17.80
C LEU A 599 10.19 -4.18 18.70
N SER A 600 9.39 -4.60 19.68
CA SER A 600 8.72 -3.68 20.63
C SER A 600 9.70 -2.96 21.58
N HIS A 601 10.91 -3.50 21.75
CA HIS A 601 12.01 -2.86 22.50
C HIS A 601 13.03 -2.17 21.58
N PHE A 602 12.80 -2.17 20.26
CA PHE A 602 13.73 -1.71 19.21
C PHE A 602 15.07 -2.47 19.18
N ASP A 603 15.11 -3.71 19.70
CA ASP A 603 16.25 -4.62 19.55
C ASP A 603 16.16 -5.32 18.19
N PHE A 604 16.58 -4.59 17.16
CA PHE A 604 16.48 -5.03 15.77
C PHE A 604 17.38 -6.25 15.47
N GLU A 605 18.53 -6.37 16.11
CA GLU A 605 19.45 -7.50 15.92
C GLU A 605 18.87 -8.79 16.53
N MET A 606 18.35 -8.73 17.76
CA MET A 606 17.69 -9.87 18.39
C MET A 606 16.40 -10.26 17.65
N ALA A 607 15.66 -9.28 17.10
CA ALA A 607 14.51 -9.54 16.24
C ALA A 607 14.93 -10.28 14.95
N LEU A 608 16.01 -9.85 14.28
CA LEU A 608 16.52 -10.52 13.09
C LEU A 608 16.94 -11.97 13.38
N TYR A 609 17.67 -12.19 14.48
CA TYR A 609 18.06 -13.52 14.94
C TYR A 609 16.82 -14.43 15.12
N TYR A 610 15.78 -13.96 15.83
CA TYR A 610 14.59 -14.77 16.06
C TYR A 610 13.82 -15.08 14.77
N LEU A 611 13.73 -14.15 13.82
CA LEU A 611 13.10 -14.39 12.52
C LEU A 611 13.89 -15.41 11.70
N ARG A 612 15.20 -15.19 11.47
CA ARG A 612 16.07 -16.13 10.73
C ARG A 612 16.13 -17.51 11.39
N ALA A 613 16.12 -17.56 12.73
CA ALA A 613 16.01 -18.82 13.46
C ALA A 613 14.64 -19.51 13.29
N SER A 614 13.56 -18.77 13.02
CA SER A 614 12.22 -19.32 12.78
C SER A 614 12.06 -19.87 11.37
N ASP A 615 12.78 -19.30 10.39
CA ASP A 615 12.74 -19.73 8.99
C ASP A 615 13.20 -21.19 8.81
N HIS A 616 14.16 -21.66 9.62
CA HIS A 616 14.53 -23.09 9.69
C HIS A 616 13.39 -24.00 10.15
N ASP A 617 12.60 -23.58 11.14
CA ASP A 617 11.48 -24.38 11.65
C ASP A 617 10.33 -24.44 10.63
N ILE A 618 9.94 -23.32 10.02
CA ILE A 618 8.89 -23.33 8.98
C ILE A 618 9.34 -24.07 7.71
N TYR A 619 10.61 -23.98 7.31
CA TYR A 619 11.15 -24.80 6.21
C TYR A 619 11.07 -26.31 6.52
N ALA A 620 11.48 -26.72 7.73
CA ALA A 620 11.39 -28.12 8.16
C ALA A 620 9.94 -28.60 8.29
N ILE A 621 9.02 -27.76 8.79
CA ILE A 621 7.59 -28.04 8.83
C ILE A 621 7.01 -28.22 7.42
N HIS A 622 7.32 -27.30 6.50
CA HIS A 622 6.87 -27.38 5.10
C HIS A 622 7.38 -28.66 4.44
N SER A 623 8.65 -29.03 4.67
CA SER A 623 9.23 -30.30 4.22
C SER A 623 8.50 -31.54 4.77
N LEU A 624 8.21 -31.58 6.09
CA LEU A 624 7.45 -32.66 6.72
C LEU A 624 6.05 -32.81 6.11
N VAL A 625 5.33 -31.70 5.93
CA VAL A 625 3.97 -31.65 5.35
C VAL A 625 4.00 -32.06 3.88
N TYR A 626 4.98 -31.55 3.11
CA TYR A 626 5.15 -31.89 1.70
C TYR A 626 5.41 -33.39 1.52
N HIS A 627 6.40 -33.95 2.22
CA HIS A 627 6.72 -35.38 2.12
C HIS A 627 5.55 -36.27 2.57
N ALA A 628 4.86 -35.93 3.66
CA ALA A 628 3.67 -36.66 4.08
C ALA A 628 2.54 -36.60 3.03
N SER A 629 2.37 -35.48 2.31
CA SER A 629 1.35 -35.36 1.25
C SER A 629 1.63 -36.27 0.04
N GLN A 630 2.89 -36.61 -0.21
CA GLN A 630 3.32 -37.55 -1.26
C GLN A 630 3.17 -39.02 -0.84
N GLU A 631 3.25 -39.33 0.46
CA GLU A 631 3.04 -40.69 1.00
C GLU A 631 1.55 -41.09 1.11
N LEU A 632 0.60 -40.18 0.85
CA LEU A 632 -0.84 -40.45 0.93
C LEU A 632 -1.38 -41.24 -0.28
N GLU A 633 -1.23 -42.56 -0.23
CA GLU A 633 -1.94 -43.47 -1.13
C GLU A 633 -3.48 -43.33 -1.01
N ALA A 634 -4.16 -43.28 -2.15
CA ALA A 634 -5.62 -43.17 -2.23
C ALA A 634 -6.32 -44.50 -1.92
N SER A 635 -6.30 -44.92 -0.65
CA SER A 635 -6.93 -46.15 -0.17
C SER A 635 -8.47 -46.11 -0.30
N LEU A 636 -9.00 -46.93 -1.21
CA LEU A 636 -10.45 -47.08 -1.41
C LEU A 636 -10.97 -48.23 -0.53
N VAL A 637 -11.34 -47.88 0.72
CA VAL A 637 -11.95 -48.84 1.65
C VAL A 637 -13.38 -49.14 1.21
N CYS A 638 -13.57 -50.26 0.53
CA CYS A 638 -14.90 -50.82 0.31
C CYS A 638 -15.53 -51.20 1.67
N PHE A 639 -16.46 -50.38 2.15
CA PHE A 639 -17.36 -50.78 3.22
C PHE A 639 -18.12 -52.03 2.77
N LYS A 640 -17.89 -53.16 3.45
CA LYS A 640 -18.95 -54.16 3.60
C LYS A 640 -20.08 -53.51 4.38
N ASP A 641 -21.32 -53.85 4.02
CA ASP A 641 -22.50 -53.31 4.67
C ASP A 641 -22.41 -53.50 6.20
N PRO A 642 -22.75 -52.48 7.01
CA PRO A 642 -22.68 -52.60 8.45
C PRO A 642 -23.64 -53.72 8.90
N PRO A 643 -23.22 -54.64 9.80
CA PRO A 643 -24.09 -55.69 10.29
C PRO A 643 -25.30 -55.06 10.98
N PHE A 644 -26.47 -55.30 10.42
CA PHE A 644 -27.73 -54.62 10.76
C PHE A 644 -28.03 -54.81 12.26
N PRO A 645 -28.06 -53.75 13.09
CA PRO A 645 -28.24 -53.89 14.52
C PRO A 645 -29.71 -54.19 14.86
N TRP A 646 -30.07 -55.47 14.87
CA TRP A 646 -31.41 -55.98 15.24
C TRP A 646 -31.67 -55.89 16.76
N ALA A 647 -31.39 -54.74 17.36
CA ALA A 647 -31.74 -54.40 18.73
C ALA A 647 -32.04 -52.90 18.85
N SER A 648 -33.12 -52.56 19.58
CA SER A 648 -33.40 -51.21 20.09
C SER A 648 -33.89 -50.13 19.11
N VAL A 649 -34.81 -50.47 18.18
CA VAL A 649 -35.84 -49.50 17.75
C VAL A 649 -37.22 -50.16 17.81
N SER A 650 -38.00 -49.78 18.82
CA SER A 650 -39.43 -50.05 18.92
C SER A 650 -40.20 -48.72 18.83
N MET A 651 -41.40 -48.75 18.25
CA MET A 651 -42.37 -47.64 18.22
C MET A 651 -41.90 -46.29 17.64
N SER A 652 -41.91 -46.14 16.30
CA SER A 652 -42.27 -44.88 15.57
C SER A 652 -42.07 -44.94 14.03
N ALA A 653 -42.03 -46.13 13.42
CA ALA A 653 -41.57 -46.32 12.04
C ALA A 653 -42.35 -45.57 10.93
N GLY A 654 -43.62 -45.19 11.13
CA GLY A 654 -44.48 -44.66 10.07
C GLY A 654 -44.00 -43.36 9.42
N VAL A 655 -43.55 -42.38 10.21
CA VAL A 655 -43.15 -41.05 9.68
C VAL A 655 -41.69 -41.04 9.23
N PHE A 656 -40.80 -41.72 9.97
CA PHE A 656 -39.38 -41.75 9.63
C PHE A 656 -39.10 -42.57 8.36
N ILE A 657 -39.85 -43.65 8.11
CA ILE A 657 -39.74 -44.39 6.84
C ILE A 657 -40.19 -43.53 5.66
N PHE A 658 -41.21 -42.67 5.78
CA PHE A 658 -41.61 -41.80 4.67
C PHE A 658 -40.50 -40.78 4.32
N LEU A 659 -39.88 -40.16 5.33
CA LEU A 659 -38.75 -39.23 5.12
C LEU A 659 -37.50 -39.94 4.57
N VAL A 660 -37.18 -41.15 5.05
CA VAL A 660 -36.03 -41.92 4.56
C VAL A 660 -36.27 -42.53 3.17
N MET A 661 -37.51 -42.91 2.83
CA MET A 661 -37.89 -43.36 1.49
C MET A 661 -37.92 -42.20 0.48
N LEU A 662 -38.25 -40.98 0.90
CA LEU A 662 -38.08 -39.78 0.05
C LEU A 662 -36.60 -39.50 -0.26
N ALA A 663 -35.70 -39.78 0.68
CA ALA A 663 -34.25 -39.73 0.51
C ALA A 663 -33.66 -40.93 -0.27
N ALA A 664 -34.42 -42.02 -0.46
CA ALA A 664 -33.95 -43.20 -1.19
C ALA A 664 -33.85 -42.93 -2.70
N SER A 665 -32.72 -43.35 -3.29
CA SER A 665 -32.38 -43.21 -4.72
C SER A 665 -32.44 -41.77 -5.27
N SER A 666 -31.34 -41.04 -5.06
CA SER A 666 -31.03 -39.77 -5.75
C SER A 666 -29.57 -39.73 -6.27
N GLU A 667 -29.04 -40.88 -6.69
CA GLU A 667 -27.69 -41.06 -7.23
C GLU A 667 -27.70 -41.43 -8.72
N ILE A 668 -26.74 -40.90 -9.48
CA ILE A 668 -26.24 -41.43 -10.74
C ILE A 668 -25.03 -42.33 -10.43
N ARG A 669 -24.92 -43.48 -11.10
CA ARG A 669 -23.65 -44.21 -11.22
C ARG A 669 -23.10 -44.04 -12.63
N ILE A 670 -21.93 -43.41 -12.75
CA ILE A 670 -21.21 -43.32 -14.03
C ILE A 670 -20.07 -44.33 -14.00
N HIS A 671 -20.20 -45.37 -14.82
CA HIS A 671 -19.21 -46.41 -15.02
C HIS A 671 -18.21 -45.98 -16.10
N LEU A 672 -17.06 -45.42 -15.70
CA LEU A 672 -16.04 -44.93 -16.62
C LEU A 672 -15.05 -46.05 -16.98
N LEU A 673 -15.36 -46.76 -18.07
CA LEU A 673 -14.53 -47.79 -18.68
C LEU A 673 -13.43 -47.16 -19.57
N ARG A 674 -12.17 -47.33 -19.22
CA ARG A 674 -11.02 -46.99 -20.08
C ARG A 674 -10.12 -48.23 -20.23
N LYS A 675 -9.91 -48.68 -21.48
CA LYS A 675 -9.02 -49.80 -21.90
C LYS A 675 -8.25 -50.49 -20.75
N GLY A 676 -8.89 -51.47 -20.10
CA GLY A 676 -8.27 -52.32 -19.07
C GLY A 676 -8.60 -52.00 -17.59
N GLN A 677 -9.16 -50.83 -17.26
CA GLN A 677 -9.64 -50.52 -15.91
C GLN A 677 -10.99 -49.77 -15.92
N ALA A 678 -11.89 -50.21 -15.03
CA ALA A 678 -13.11 -49.48 -14.69
C ALA A 678 -12.85 -48.58 -13.47
N ASN A 679 -13.40 -47.37 -13.47
CA ASN A 679 -13.51 -46.54 -12.27
C ASN A 679 -14.98 -46.12 -12.13
N ASP A 680 -15.61 -46.46 -11.01
CA ASP A 680 -17.02 -46.17 -10.76
C ASP A 680 -17.15 -44.91 -9.91
N PHE A 681 -17.87 -43.91 -10.43
CA PHE A 681 -18.18 -42.69 -9.69
C PHE A 681 -19.68 -42.61 -9.41
N LYS A 682 -20.01 -42.44 -8.13
CA LYS A 682 -21.37 -42.08 -7.68
C LYS A 682 -21.48 -40.56 -7.60
N ILE A 683 -22.54 -40.00 -8.17
CA ILE A 683 -22.80 -38.56 -8.21
C ILE A 683 -24.23 -38.35 -7.74
N GLN A 684 -24.47 -37.48 -6.76
CA GLN A 684 -25.83 -37.14 -6.36
C GLN A 684 -26.45 -36.19 -7.40
N TYR A 685 -27.75 -36.34 -7.70
CA TYR A 685 -28.43 -35.42 -8.64
C TYR A 685 -28.36 -33.95 -8.18
N SER A 686 -28.35 -33.73 -6.86
CA SER A 686 -28.15 -32.43 -6.21
C SER A 686 -26.80 -31.78 -6.51
N SER A 687 -25.75 -32.56 -6.80
CA SER A 687 -24.42 -32.03 -7.13
C SER A 687 -24.31 -31.49 -8.55
N VAL A 688 -25.30 -31.72 -9.42
CA VAL A 688 -25.28 -31.23 -10.80
C VAL A 688 -25.74 -29.78 -10.83
N VAL A 689 -24.81 -28.83 -10.97
CA VAL A 689 -25.14 -27.39 -10.94
C VAL A 689 -25.68 -26.91 -12.30
N ARG A 690 -25.03 -27.31 -13.40
CA ARG A 690 -25.38 -26.88 -14.76
C ARG A 690 -24.94 -27.92 -15.79
N ILE A 691 -25.73 -28.07 -16.84
CA ILE A 691 -25.46 -28.95 -17.97
C ILE A 691 -25.26 -28.08 -19.21
N PHE A 692 -24.26 -28.36 -20.03
CA PHE A 692 -23.98 -27.65 -21.27
C PHE A 692 -24.07 -28.63 -22.45
N LEU A 693 -24.71 -28.23 -23.55
CA LEU A 693 -24.82 -29.02 -24.78
C LEU A 693 -24.15 -28.22 -25.91
N LEU A 694 -22.92 -28.60 -26.27
CA LEU A 694 -22.03 -27.81 -27.13
C LEU A 694 -21.64 -28.60 -28.39
N PRO A 695 -21.95 -28.12 -29.61
CA PRO A 695 -21.53 -28.77 -30.84
C PRO A 695 -20.03 -28.59 -31.06
N LYS A 696 -19.31 -29.67 -31.38
CA LYS A 696 -17.86 -29.62 -31.55
C LYS A 696 -17.50 -29.11 -32.95
N HIS A 697 -16.72 -28.05 -33.05
CA HIS A 697 -16.37 -27.45 -34.34
C HIS A 697 -15.71 -28.46 -35.30
N ASN A 698 -16.25 -28.55 -36.51
CA ASN A 698 -15.77 -29.39 -37.62
C ASN A 698 -15.55 -30.88 -37.27
N GLN A 699 -16.39 -31.44 -36.39
CA GLN A 699 -16.45 -32.88 -36.08
C GLN A 699 -17.91 -33.31 -35.88
N PRO A 700 -18.32 -34.55 -36.24
CA PRO A 700 -19.69 -35.05 -36.10
C PRO A 700 -20.00 -35.46 -34.65
N HIS A 701 -19.65 -34.60 -33.69
CA HIS A 701 -19.75 -34.87 -32.27
C HIS A 701 -20.33 -33.69 -31.49
N THR A 702 -21.16 -34.01 -30.49
CA THR A 702 -21.71 -33.06 -29.53
C THR A 702 -21.13 -33.36 -28.15
N LEU A 703 -20.59 -32.35 -27.50
CA LEU A 703 -20.11 -32.43 -26.12
C LEU A 703 -21.28 -32.11 -25.17
N VAL A 704 -21.56 -33.01 -24.23
CA VAL A 704 -22.38 -32.73 -23.06
C VAL A 704 -21.44 -32.55 -21.87
N VAL A 705 -21.36 -31.34 -21.32
CA VAL A 705 -20.51 -31.03 -20.17
C VAL A 705 -21.37 -30.85 -18.92
N ILE A 706 -21.04 -31.58 -17.86
CA ILE A 706 -21.78 -31.59 -16.60
C ILE A 706 -20.91 -30.91 -15.53
N THR A 707 -21.32 -29.72 -15.05
CA THR A 707 -20.64 -29.03 -13.95
C THR A 707 -21.15 -29.55 -12.61
N LEU A 708 -20.21 -29.88 -11.72
CA LEU A 708 -20.45 -30.51 -10.43
C LEU A 708 -19.94 -29.67 -9.26
N ASP A 709 -20.78 -29.55 -8.23
CA ASP A 709 -20.41 -29.01 -6.92
C ASP A 709 -21.02 -29.90 -5.81
N PRO A 710 -20.22 -30.58 -4.97
CA PRO A 710 -18.76 -30.62 -5.00
C PRO A 710 -18.20 -31.37 -6.24
N PRO A 711 -16.95 -31.06 -6.66
CA PRO A 711 -16.30 -31.71 -7.79
C PRO A 711 -15.94 -33.18 -7.49
N ILE A 712 -15.84 -34.01 -8.55
CA ILE A 712 -15.37 -35.40 -8.40
C ILE A 712 -13.88 -35.42 -8.06
N ARG A 713 -13.50 -36.14 -7.01
CA ARG A 713 -12.10 -36.37 -6.65
C ARG A 713 -11.59 -37.69 -7.25
N LYS A 714 -10.45 -37.63 -7.95
CA LYS A 714 -9.68 -38.83 -8.35
C LYS A 714 -8.20 -38.63 -7.98
N GLY A 715 -7.80 -39.24 -6.86
CA GLY A 715 -6.49 -38.99 -6.24
C GLY A 715 -6.41 -37.58 -5.65
N GLN A 716 -5.37 -36.83 -6.01
CA GLN A 716 -5.22 -35.42 -5.67
C GLN A 716 -5.99 -34.48 -6.62
N THR A 717 -6.38 -34.93 -7.82
CA THR A 717 -7.03 -34.08 -8.83
C THR A 717 -8.55 -34.01 -8.61
N LEU A 718 -9.10 -32.78 -8.65
CA LEU A 718 -10.54 -32.50 -8.66
C LEU A 718 -11.03 -32.27 -10.09
N TYR A 719 -12.22 -32.77 -10.39
CA TYR A 719 -12.90 -32.70 -11.68
C TYR A 719 -14.27 -32.00 -11.48
N PRO A 720 -14.32 -30.65 -11.56
CA PRO A 720 -15.57 -29.89 -11.47
C PRO A 720 -16.44 -30.01 -12.73
N HIS A 721 -15.92 -30.60 -13.80
CA HIS A 721 -16.64 -30.81 -15.05
C HIS A 721 -16.44 -32.26 -15.54
N ILE A 722 -17.51 -32.90 -16.01
CA ILE A 722 -17.44 -34.14 -16.79
C ILE A 722 -17.76 -33.82 -18.24
N ASP A 723 -16.81 -34.08 -19.14
CA ASP A 723 -17.01 -33.97 -20.59
C ASP A 723 -17.44 -35.33 -21.17
N LEU A 724 -18.64 -35.40 -21.75
CA LEU A 724 -19.15 -36.58 -22.47
C LEU A 724 -19.26 -36.27 -23.96
N GLN A 725 -18.54 -37.02 -24.80
CA GLN A 725 -18.60 -36.87 -26.25
C GLN A 725 -19.59 -37.87 -26.85
N PHE A 726 -20.68 -37.36 -27.43
CA PHE A 726 -21.67 -38.12 -28.19
C PHE A 726 -21.46 -37.89 -29.69
N GLU A 727 -21.81 -38.88 -30.51
CA GLU A 727 -21.99 -38.72 -31.96
C GLU A 727 -23.25 -37.87 -32.22
N THR A 728 -23.18 -36.91 -33.15
CA THR A 728 -24.23 -35.86 -33.26
C THR A 728 -25.56 -36.39 -33.77
N ASP A 729 -25.54 -37.25 -34.80
CA ASP A 729 -26.72 -37.70 -35.56
C ASP A 729 -27.28 -39.06 -35.08
N ASN A 730 -26.76 -39.59 -33.98
CA ASN A 730 -27.10 -40.92 -33.47
C ASN A 730 -28.50 -40.92 -32.81
N VAL A 731 -29.49 -41.46 -33.52
CA VAL A 731 -30.90 -41.57 -33.07
C VAL A 731 -31.13 -42.86 -32.29
N VAL A 732 -31.72 -42.74 -31.11
CA VAL A 732 -32.08 -43.86 -30.23
C VAL A 732 -33.57 -43.79 -29.88
N ASP A 733 -34.17 -44.95 -29.65
CA ASP A 733 -35.53 -45.14 -29.12
C ASP A 733 -35.40 -45.88 -27.76
N LEU A 734 -35.86 -45.27 -26.67
CA LEU A 734 -35.49 -45.67 -25.31
C LEU A 734 -36.65 -45.51 -24.32
N SER A 735 -37.15 -46.64 -23.82
CA SER A 735 -38.15 -46.73 -22.75
C SER A 735 -37.49 -46.69 -21.36
N LEU A 736 -38.00 -45.88 -20.43
CA LEU A 736 -37.49 -45.86 -19.05
C LEU A 736 -38.05 -47.03 -18.22
N ALA A 737 -37.15 -47.84 -17.66
CA ALA A 737 -37.48 -48.89 -16.70
C ALA A 737 -37.74 -48.31 -15.29
N LEU A 738 -38.86 -47.61 -15.13
CA LEU A 738 -39.36 -47.05 -13.86
C LEU A 738 -40.75 -47.61 -13.56
N SER A 739 -41.12 -47.74 -12.27
CA SER A 739 -42.50 -48.07 -11.91
C SER A 739 -43.42 -46.86 -12.11
N GLU A 740 -44.65 -47.13 -12.56
CA GLU A 740 -45.63 -46.10 -12.91
C GLU A 740 -45.97 -45.20 -11.70
N ASP A 741 -45.99 -45.77 -10.48
CA ASP A 741 -46.19 -45.01 -9.24
C ASP A 741 -45.10 -43.95 -9.00
N LEU A 742 -43.82 -44.29 -9.22
CA LEU A 742 -42.70 -43.36 -9.03
C LEU A 742 -42.69 -42.24 -10.08
N LEU A 743 -43.07 -42.57 -11.32
CA LEU A 743 -43.23 -41.58 -12.37
C LEU A 743 -44.37 -40.61 -12.04
N ASN A 744 -45.54 -41.13 -11.65
CA ASN A 744 -46.73 -40.34 -11.35
C ASN A 744 -46.65 -39.51 -10.06
N THR A 745 -45.79 -39.90 -9.10
CA THR A 745 -45.66 -39.19 -7.80
C THR A 745 -44.47 -38.22 -7.73
N LYS A 746 -43.28 -38.60 -8.23
CA LYS A 746 -42.03 -37.82 -8.01
C LYS A 746 -41.52 -37.09 -9.26
N TYR A 747 -41.79 -37.60 -10.46
CA TYR A 747 -41.23 -37.08 -11.72
C TYR A 747 -42.29 -36.70 -12.77
N LYS A 748 -43.55 -36.57 -12.36
CA LYS A 748 -44.65 -36.09 -13.20
C LYS A 748 -44.25 -34.74 -13.82
N GLU A 749 -44.55 -34.57 -15.12
CA GLU A 749 -44.14 -33.42 -15.95
C GLU A 749 -42.63 -33.23 -16.17
N ARG A 750 -41.75 -34.01 -15.51
CA ARG A 750 -40.28 -33.92 -15.65
C ARG A 750 -39.66 -35.02 -16.51
N LEU A 751 -40.29 -36.19 -16.60
CA LEU A 751 -39.82 -37.33 -17.40
C LEU A 751 -40.97 -37.97 -18.19
N LEU A 752 -40.66 -38.43 -19.41
CA LEU A 752 -41.54 -39.23 -20.26
C LEU A 752 -41.25 -40.73 -20.07
N THR A 753 -42.23 -41.59 -20.35
CA THR A 753 -42.09 -43.06 -20.31
C THR A 753 -41.17 -43.62 -21.40
N GLY A 754 -41.11 -42.94 -22.55
CA GLY A 754 -40.21 -43.28 -23.65
C GLY A 754 -39.74 -42.04 -24.41
N TYR A 755 -38.56 -42.12 -25.00
CA TYR A 755 -37.91 -41.05 -25.75
C TYR A 755 -37.42 -41.57 -27.09
N LYS A 756 -37.64 -40.79 -28.16
CA LYS A 756 -37.19 -41.10 -29.52
C LYS A 756 -36.56 -39.85 -30.14
N GLY A 757 -35.33 -39.94 -30.60
CA GLY A 757 -34.55 -38.79 -31.08
C GLY A 757 -33.05 -38.94 -30.86
N LEU A 758 -32.30 -37.84 -30.98
CA LEU A 758 -30.84 -37.84 -30.85
C LEU A 758 -30.39 -38.17 -29.42
N ILE A 759 -29.43 -39.08 -29.27
CA ILE A 759 -28.94 -39.57 -27.97
C ILE A 759 -28.44 -38.45 -27.06
N ASN A 760 -27.78 -37.44 -27.61
CA ASN A 760 -27.30 -36.25 -26.90
C ASN A 760 -28.45 -35.46 -26.26
N GLY A 761 -29.55 -35.24 -27.01
CA GLY A 761 -30.75 -34.56 -26.54
C GLY A 761 -31.52 -35.39 -25.50
N ILE A 762 -31.72 -36.69 -25.76
CA ILE A 762 -32.40 -37.61 -24.82
C ILE A 762 -31.66 -37.65 -23.49
N PHE A 763 -30.33 -37.86 -23.51
CA PHE A 763 -29.50 -37.89 -22.31
C PHE A 763 -29.60 -36.57 -21.52
N THR A 764 -29.46 -35.43 -22.20
CA THR A 764 -29.57 -34.10 -21.57
C THR A 764 -30.97 -33.83 -21.00
N GLN A 765 -32.04 -34.30 -21.66
CA GLN A 765 -33.42 -34.16 -21.19
C GLN A 765 -33.71 -35.02 -19.95
N ILE A 766 -33.30 -36.28 -19.95
CA ILE A 766 -33.43 -37.20 -18.80
C ILE A 766 -32.61 -36.66 -17.62
N LEU A 767 -31.35 -36.26 -17.85
CA LEU A 767 -30.49 -35.71 -16.79
C LEU A 767 -31.09 -34.44 -16.19
N ARG A 768 -31.64 -33.54 -17.01
CA ARG A 768 -32.38 -32.35 -16.55
C ARG A 768 -33.62 -32.72 -15.72
N GLY A 769 -34.40 -33.73 -16.14
CA GLY A 769 -35.60 -34.18 -15.43
C GLY A 769 -35.30 -34.73 -14.03
N LEU A 770 -34.17 -35.42 -13.88
CA LEU A 770 -33.72 -36.03 -12.62
C LEU A 770 -33.01 -35.03 -11.68
N SER A 771 -32.22 -34.10 -12.22
CA SER A 771 -31.44 -33.13 -11.43
C SER A 771 -32.14 -31.78 -11.21
N GLY A 772 -33.03 -31.38 -12.11
CA GLY A 772 -33.62 -30.03 -12.14
C GLY A 772 -32.71 -28.95 -12.72
N SER A 773 -31.45 -29.28 -13.04
CA SER A 773 -30.42 -28.31 -13.44
C SER A 773 -30.70 -27.67 -14.79
N LYS A 774 -30.31 -26.40 -14.95
CA LYS A 774 -30.49 -25.68 -16.22
C LYS A 774 -29.53 -26.22 -17.29
N VAL A 775 -30.06 -26.38 -18.50
CA VAL A 775 -29.31 -26.78 -19.71
C VAL A 775 -28.97 -25.52 -20.50
N THR A 776 -27.68 -25.30 -20.74
CA THR A 776 -27.16 -24.19 -21.54
C THR A 776 -26.73 -24.70 -22.92
N LYS A 777 -27.07 -23.95 -23.97
CA LYS A 777 -26.64 -24.15 -25.36
C LYS A 777 -25.77 -22.96 -25.79
N PRO A 778 -25.10 -22.99 -26.96
CA PRO A 778 -24.53 -21.77 -27.54
C PRO A 778 -25.58 -20.67 -27.67
N GLY A 779 -25.15 -19.42 -27.45
CA GLY A 779 -25.97 -18.23 -27.69
C GLY A 779 -25.93 -17.78 -29.15
N LYS A 780 -26.24 -16.50 -29.37
CA LYS A 780 -26.22 -15.86 -30.71
C LYS A 780 -24.81 -15.66 -31.32
N PHE A 781 -23.75 -16.22 -30.72
CA PHE A 781 -22.38 -16.04 -31.18
C PHE A 781 -22.06 -16.96 -32.37
N HIS A 782 -21.62 -16.37 -33.48
CA HIS A 782 -21.05 -17.06 -34.63
C HIS A 782 -19.66 -16.47 -34.92
N SER A 783 -18.67 -17.33 -35.19
CA SER A 783 -17.35 -16.92 -35.67
C SER A 783 -17.35 -16.65 -37.18
N SER A 784 -16.27 -16.07 -37.71
CA SER A 784 -16.07 -15.83 -39.16
C SER A 784 -15.98 -17.11 -40.01
N GLN A 785 -15.95 -18.29 -39.40
CA GLN A 785 -16.04 -19.61 -40.05
C GLN A 785 -17.40 -20.28 -39.78
N ASP A 786 -18.43 -19.47 -39.52
CA ASP A 786 -19.83 -19.81 -39.24
C ASP A 786 -20.01 -20.94 -38.20
N GLY A 787 -19.31 -20.80 -37.07
CA GLY A 787 -19.34 -21.78 -35.98
C GLY A 787 -19.35 -21.14 -34.60
N TYR A 788 -20.04 -21.79 -33.66
CA TYR A 788 -20.29 -21.39 -32.26
C TYR A 788 -19.06 -21.32 -31.32
N VAL A 789 -17.85 -21.35 -31.87
CA VAL A 789 -16.61 -21.60 -31.12
C VAL A 789 -15.43 -20.87 -31.78
N VAL A 790 -14.47 -20.46 -30.96
CA VAL A 790 -13.19 -19.85 -31.36
C VAL A 790 -12.05 -20.79 -30.96
N LYS A 791 -10.99 -20.91 -31.78
CA LYS A 791 -9.78 -21.65 -31.40
C LYS A 791 -8.91 -20.81 -30.47
N SER A 792 -8.36 -21.39 -29.41
CA SER A 792 -7.45 -20.71 -28.50
C SER A 792 -6.54 -21.67 -27.76
N SER A 793 -5.46 -21.15 -27.15
CA SER A 793 -4.76 -21.84 -26.07
C SER A 793 -5.07 -21.23 -24.73
N LEU A 794 -5.13 -22.08 -23.69
CA LEU A 794 -5.09 -21.68 -22.29
C LEU A 794 -3.77 -22.19 -21.71
N LYS A 795 -2.90 -21.27 -21.28
CA LYS A 795 -1.51 -21.55 -20.88
C LYS A 795 -0.68 -22.20 -22.01
N ALA A 796 -0.63 -23.53 -22.06
CA ALA A 796 0.17 -24.33 -23.00
C ALA A 796 -0.63 -25.52 -23.60
N GLU A 797 -1.95 -25.51 -23.45
CA GLU A 797 -2.86 -26.53 -24.00
C GLU A 797 -3.80 -25.84 -25.00
N ASP A 798 -3.94 -26.45 -26.18
CA ASP A 798 -4.81 -25.94 -27.26
C ASP A 798 -6.24 -26.47 -27.10
N GLY A 799 -7.23 -25.63 -27.43
CA GLY A 799 -8.63 -25.96 -27.23
C GLY A 799 -9.61 -25.06 -27.98
N LEU A 800 -10.88 -25.21 -27.59
CA LEU A 800 -12.05 -24.56 -28.15
C LEU A 800 -12.70 -23.70 -27.07
N PHE A 801 -12.86 -22.42 -27.38
CA PHE A 801 -13.50 -21.42 -26.54
C PHE A 801 -14.93 -21.18 -27.04
N TYR A 802 -15.91 -21.35 -26.17
CA TYR A 802 -17.34 -21.20 -26.45
C TYR A 802 -17.88 -19.95 -25.74
N PRO A 803 -18.19 -18.86 -26.46
CA PRO A 803 -18.96 -17.75 -25.92
C PRO A 803 -20.44 -18.14 -25.74
N LEU A 804 -20.92 -18.09 -24.50
CA LEU A 804 -22.31 -18.35 -24.11
C LEU A 804 -22.88 -17.07 -23.47
N GLU A 805 -24.21 -16.92 -23.47
CA GLU A 805 -24.92 -15.66 -23.17
C GLU A 805 -24.62 -15.02 -21.80
N LYS A 806 -24.06 -15.78 -20.84
CA LYS A 806 -23.66 -15.31 -19.50
C LYS A 806 -22.34 -15.94 -19.00
N SER A 807 -21.54 -16.55 -19.89
CA SER A 807 -20.31 -17.25 -19.51
C SER A 807 -19.48 -17.67 -20.72
N PHE A 808 -18.15 -17.69 -20.59
CA PHE A 808 -17.26 -18.37 -21.54
C PHE A 808 -16.90 -19.77 -21.03
N PHE A 809 -16.73 -20.74 -21.94
CA PHE A 809 -16.25 -22.09 -21.57
C PHE A 809 -15.08 -22.49 -22.48
N PHE A 810 -13.92 -22.77 -21.89
CA PHE A 810 -12.78 -23.38 -22.59
C PHE A 810 -12.77 -24.91 -22.39
N LEU A 811 -12.61 -25.68 -23.47
CA LEU A 811 -12.60 -27.14 -23.51
C LEU A 811 -11.51 -27.66 -24.47
N PRO A 812 -10.95 -28.87 -24.31
CA PRO A 812 -11.33 -29.92 -23.34
C PRO A 812 -10.36 -30.08 -22.17
N LYS A 813 -9.28 -29.28 -22.08
CA LYS A 813 -8.22 -29.50 -21.08
C LYS A 813 -7.46 -28.21 -20.73
N PRO A 814 -7.50 -27.74 -19.47
CA PRO A 814 -8.50 -28.08 -18.45
C PRO A 814 -9.88 -27.50 -18.83
N PRO A 815 -11.00 -28.24 -18.66
CA PRO A 815 -12.33 -27.65 -18.78
C PRO A 815 -12.46 -26.47 -17.81
N THR A 816 -12.71 -25.26 -18.33
CA THR A 816 -12.68 -24.03 -17.55
C THR A 816 -13.90 -23.16 -17.89
N LEU A 817 -14.83 -23.04 -16.95
CA LEU A 817 -16.00 -22.17 -17.03
C LEU A 817 -15.69 -20.80 -16.40
N ILE A 818 -15.90 -19.73 -17.16
CA ILE A 818 -15.71 -18.34 -16.72
C ILE A 818 -17.09 -17.65 -16.77
N LEU A 819 -17.63 -17.27 -15.62
CA LEU A 819 -18.92 -16.56 -15.55
C LEU A 819 -18.75 -15.08 -15.93
N HIS A 820 -19.80 -14.45 -16.44
CA HIS A 820 -19.87 -13.00 -16.52
C HIS A 820 -20.31 -12.46 -15.15
N GLU A 821 -19.47 -11.68 -14.48
CA GLU A 821 -19.83 -10.98 -13.25
C GLU A 821 -20.49 -9.64 -13.60
N GLU A 822 -21.58 -9.28 -12.91
CA GLU A 822 -22.47 -8.20 -13.35
C GLU A 822 -21.98 -6.81 -12.89
N ARG A 823 -21.03 -6.20 -13.65
CA ARG A 823 -21.08 -4.78 -14.11
C ARG A 823 -19.82 -4.31 -14.87
N ASN A 824 -20.07 -3.43 -15.85
CA ASN A 824 -19.23 -2.33 -16.36
C ASN A 824 -17.90 -2.58 -17.12
N GLU A 825 -17.38 -3.80 -17.28
CA GLU A 825 -16.13 -4.03 -18.06
C GLU A 825 -16.31 -4.77 -19.40
N TYR A 826 -17.11 -4.20 -20.31
CA TYR A 826 -17.08 -4.62 -21.73
C TYR A 826 -15.96 -3.95 -22.54
N HIS A 827 -15.38 -2.84 -22.05
CA HIS A 827 -14.54 -1.97 -22.86
C HIS A 827 -13.13 -2.49 -23.18
N ASN A 828 -12.62 -3.49 -22.45
CA ASN A 828 -11.45 -4.27 -22.89
C ASN A 828 -11.61 -5.78 -22.56
N LEU A 829 -12.60 -6.41 -23.22
CA LEU A 829 -12.75 -7.88 -23.23
C LEU A 829 -11.44 -8.58 -23.67
N PHE A 830 -10.62 -7.94 -24.50
CA PHE A 830 -9.30 -8.43 -24.91
C PHE A 830 -8.32 -8.52 -23.73
N ASP A 831 -8.27 -7.52 -22.85
CA ASP A 831 -7.38 -7.52 -21.69
C ASP A 831 -7.86 -8.49 -20.61
N PHE A 832 -9.18 -8.58 -20.39
CA PHE A 832 -9.75 -9.59 -19.50
C PHE A 832 -9.39 -11.01 -19.94
N ILE A 833 -9.53 -11.33 -21.22
CA ILE A 833 -9.16 -12.64 -21.79
C ILE A 833 -7.63 -12.86 -21.71
N SER A 834 -6.83 -11.86 -22.07
CA SER A 834 -5.36 -11.93 -22.04
C SER A 834 -4.81 -12.09 -20.63
N GLY A 835 -5.36 -11.37 -19.64
CA GLY A 835 -5.01 -11.45 -18.22
C GLY A 835 -5.38 -12.79 -17.57
N LYS A 836 -6.36 -13.52 -18.11
CA LYS A 836 -6.63 -14.93 -17.74
C LYS A 836 -5.74 -15.94 -18.49
N GLY A 837 -4.82 -15.48 -19.34
CA GLY A 837 -3.86 -16.34 -20.06
C GLY A 837 -4.46 -17.13 -21.23
N LEU A 838 -5.58 -16.64 -21.80
CA LEU A 838 -6.18 -17.16 -23.03
C LEU A 838 -5.60 -16.41 -24.24
N LYS A 839 -5.12 -17.14 -25.25
CA LYS A 839 -4.65 -16.58 -26.53
C LYS A 839 -5.54 -17.06 -27.66
N ILE A 840 -6.22 -16.13 -28.34
CA ILE A 840 -7.10 -16.46 -29.47
C ILE A 840 -6.27 -16.80 -30.71
N MET A 841 -6.35 -18.05 -31.16
CA MET A 841 -5.70 -18.52 -32.38
C MET A 841 -6.60 -18.24 -33.57
N ASN A 842 -6.40 -17.05 -34.17
CA ASN A 842 -6.55 -16.73 -35.60
C ASN A 842 -6.53 -15.21 -35.89
N LEU A 843 -6.37 -14.35 -34.87
CA LEU A 843 -6.41 -12.89 -35.03
C LEU A 843 -5.33 -12.31 -35.97
N ASN A 844 -4.28 -13.07 -36.26
CA ASN A 844 -3.16 -12.63 -37.12
C ASN A 844 -3.36 -12.92 -38.61
N GLU A 845 -4.17 -13.92 -39.01
CA GLU A 845 -4.41 -14.20 -40.43
C GLU A 845 -5.26 -13.10 -41.08
N ALA A 846 -6.22 -12.55 -40.33
CA ALA A 846 -7.03 -11.40 -40.76
C ALA A 846 -6.23 -10.09 -40.92
N ARG A 847 -4.99 -10.02 -40.42
CA ARG A 847 -4.08 -8.86 -40.56
C ARG A 847 -3.10 -9.00 -41.73
N ALA A 848 -3.14 -10.09 -42.49
CA ALA A 848 -2.22 -10.33 -43.60
C ALA A 848 -2.70 -9.75 -44.96
N THR A 849 -3.94 -9.26 -45.05
CA THR A 849 -4.57 -8.84 -46.31
C THR A 849 -5.30 -7.50 -46.25
N GLU A 850 -4.64 -6.46 -45.72
CA GLU A 850 -4.69 -5.11 -46.32
C GLU A 850 -3.55 -4.22 -45.77
N GLY A 851 -2.93 -3.44 -46.66
CA GLY A 851 -1.67 -2.74 -46.35
C GLY A 851 -1.88 -1.31 -45.85
N VAL A 852 -2.12 -1.13 -44.55
CA VAL A 852 -2.17 0.20 -43.89
C VAL A 852 -1.31 0.17 -42.61
N PRO A 853 -0.37 1.13 -42.42
CA PRO A 853 0.39 1.22 -41.17
C PRO A 853 -0.49 1.79 -40.05
N VAL A 854 -0.56 1.08 -38.92
CA VAL A 854 -1.33 1.48 -37.73
C VAL A 854 -0.43 2.25 -36.77
N LEU A 855 -0.91 3.38 -36.27
CA LEU A 855 -0.27 4.19 -35.22
C LEU A 855 -0.45 3.51 -33.85
N PRO A 856 0.46 3.72 -32.87
CA PRO A 856 0.18 3.36 -31.49
C PRO A 856 -0.93 4.26 -30.93
N ASP A 857 -1.87 3.67 -30.21
CA ASP A 857 -2.94 4.39 -29.50
C ASP A 857 -2.35 5.24 -28.35
N ASP A 858 -2.90 6.44 -28.14
CA ASP A 858 -2.46 7.41 -27.14
C ASP A 858 -3.64 7.73 -26.20
N ASP A 859 -3.52 7.38 -24.91
CA ASP A 859 -4.56 7.63 -23.92
C ASP A 859 -4.72 9.14 -23.65
N ASN A 860 -5.90 9.72 -23.90
CA ASN A 860 -6.29 11.02 -23.34
C ASN A 860 -7.80 11.31 -23.37
N ASP A 861 -8.25 12.11 -22.40
CA ASP A 861 -9.65 12.51 -22.19
C ASP A 861 -10.16 13.52 -23.25
N ALA A 862 -10.37 13.06 -24.48
CA ALA A 862 -11.02 13.84 -25.53
C ALA A 862 -12.54 13.58 -25.57
N VAL A 863 -13.35 14.55 -25.15
CA VAL A 863 -14.81 14.49 -25.27
C VAL A 863 -15.20 14.56 -26.74
N ASP A 864 -15.81 13.49 -27.27
CA ASP A 864 -16.19 13.37 -28.68
C ASP A 864 -17.27 14.39 -29.10
N PRO A 865 -16.98 15.30 -30.05
CA PRO A 865 -17.97 16.26 -30.58
C PRO A 865 -19.15 15.59 -31.30
N HIS A 866 -19.06 14.33 -31.70
CA HIS A 866 -20.18 13.58 -32.26
C HIS A 866 -21.22 13.21 -31.18
N LEU A 867 -20.78 12.99 -29.94
CA LEU A 867 -21.70 12.68 -28.82
C LEU A 867 -22.58 13.87 -28.46
N GLU A 868 -22.05 15.10 -28.46
CA GLU A 868 -22.89 16.30 -28.28
C GLU A 868 -23.88 16.50 -29.42
N ARG A 869 -23.51 16.18 -30.67
CA ARG A 869 -24.47 16.25 -31.79
C ARG A 869 -25.63 15.30 -31.58
N ILE A 870 -25.37 14.03 -31.24
CA ILE A 870 -26.41 13.04 -30.95
C ILE A 870 -27.28 13.48 -29.76
N LYS A 871 -26.66 14.05 -28.72
CA LYS A 871 -27.38 14.53 -27.52
C LYS A 871 -28.24 15.77 -27.76
N ASN A 872 -27.88 16.61 -28.73
CA ASN A 872 -28.65 17.78 -29.15
C ASN A 872 -29.69 17.48 -30.24
N GLU A 873 -29.53 16.38 -30.99
CA GLU A 873 -30.50 15.90 -31.98
C GLU A 873 -31.57 14.96 -31.39
N ALA A 874 -31.42 14.54 -30.12
CA ALA A 874 -32.35 13.67 -29.38
C ALA A 874 -33.34 14.44 -28.46
N GLY A 875 -33.68 15.69 -28.78
CA GLY A 875 -34.74 16.44 -28.10
C GLY A 875 -36.06 16.37 -28.87
N GLY A 876 -37.08 15.72 -28.30
CA GLY A 876 -38.42 15.63 -28.88
C GLY A 876 -39.43 14.92 -27.99
N ASP A 877 -40.29 15.73 -27.37
CA ASP A 877 -41.67 15.55 -26.85
C ASP A 877 -42.14 14.22 -26.24
N ASP A 878 -42.58 14.34 -24.98
CA ASP A 878 -43.88 13.93 -24.40
C ASP A 878 -44.52 12.55 -24.69
N SER A 879 -44.76 11.79 -23.62
CA SER A 879 -46.12 11.40 -23.14
C SER A 879 -46.08 10.50 -21.90
N ASP A 880 -46.83 10.86 -20.84
CA ASP A 880 -47.88 10.09 -20.14
C ASP A 880 -47.61 8.61 -19.69
N GLU A 881 -48.11 8.07 -18.56
CA GLU A 881 -48.99 8.57 -17.48
C GLU A 881 -48.92 7.63 -16.24
N GLU A 882 -49.54 8.05 -15.13
CA GLU A 882 -50.05 7.25 -13.97
C GLU A 882 -49.11 6.33 -13.11
N ASP A 883 -49.44 6.01 -11.84
CA ASP A 883 -49.78 6.85 -10.67
C ASP A 883 -49.86 5.99 -9.37
N GLU A 884 -50.09 6.63 -8.21
CA GLU A 884 -50.59 6.07 -6.93
C GLU A 884 -49.73 5.03 -6.13
N ASP A 885 -49.72 5.00 -4.79
CA ASP A 885 -49.97 6.06 -3.80
C ASP A 885 -49.47 5.65 -2.38
N PHE A 886 -49.13 6.63 -1.52
CA PHE A 886 -49.66 6.70 -0.14
C PHE A 886 -49.25 8.01 0.59
N PHE A 887 -50.24 8.73 1.11
CA PHE A 887 -50.08 10.00 1.83
C PHE A 887 -49.85 9.85 3.35
N LEU A 888 -49.41 10.93 4.00
CA LEU A 888 -50.19 11.60 5.07
C LEU A 888 -49.54 12.94 5.50
N ASP A 889 -50.03 14.01 4.86
CA ASP A 889 -50.37 15.34 5.37
C ASP A 889 -49.36 16.28 6.08
N ARG A 890 -49.57 17.58 5.82
CA ARG A 890 -49.06 18.74 6.55
C ARG A 890 -50.18 19.78 6.70
N ASP A 891 -50.28 20.36 7.89
CA ASP A 891 -50.88 21.68 8.14
C ASP A 891 -49.80 22.56 8.82
N ASP A 892 -49.93 23.88 8.95
CA ASP A 892 -50.36 24.93 8.00
C ASP A 892 -49.85 26.28 8.57
N GLY A 893 -49.63 27.29 7.72
CA GLY A 893 -49.19 28.63 8.10
C GLY A 893 -47.75 28.72 8.64
N GLY A 894 -47.14 29.90 8.73
CA GLY A 894 -47.59 31.23 8.28
C GLY A 894 -46.68 32.31 8.85
N SER A 895 -46.28 33.30 8.04
CA SER A 895 -45.51 34.46 8.54
C SER A 895 -46.40 35.41 9.36
N PRO A 896 -45.81 36.10 10.34
CA PRO A 896 -46.00 37.55 10.36
C PRO A 896 -44.70 38.33 10.65
N THR A 897 -44.73 39.63 10.36
CA THR A 897 -43.74 40.64 10.75
C THR A 897 -44.27 41.53 11.88
N ASP A 898 -43.36 42.32 12.46
CA ASP A 898 -43.57 43.63 13.12
C ASP A 898 -44.37 43.73 14.45
N ASP A 899 -43.62 44.12 15.51
CA ASP A 899 -43.68 45.46 16.17
C ASP A 899 -43.86 45.48 17.72
N SER A 900 -43.33 46.56 18.32
CA SER A 900 -43.49 47.04 19.71
C SER A 900 -42.93 46.16 20.86
N GLY A 901 -42.42 46.70 21.97
CA GLY A 901 -42.18 48.11 22.36
C GLY A 901 -42.18 48.26 23.89
N GLY A 902 -41.27 49.03 24.48
CA GLY A 902 -41.22 49.29 25.94
C GLY A 902 -39.94 49.93 26.47
N ASP A 903 -40.09 51.04 27.20
CA ASP A 903 -39.06 51.98 27.71
C ASP A 903 -38.59 51.61 29.16
N GLU A 904 -37.75 52.34 29.93
CA GLU A 904 -37.35 53.77 29.96
C GLU A 904 -35.92 54.03 30.49
N SER A 905 -35.33 55.17 30.07
CA SER A 905 -34.38 56.05 30.81
C SER A 905 -32.94 55.56 31.15
N ASP A 906 -31.93 56.42 31.38
CA ASP A 906 -31.92 57.89 31.55
C ASP A 906 -30.66 58.59 30.94
N ALA A 907 -30.61 59.94 30.98
CA ALA A 907 -29.73 60.87 30.24
C ALA A 907 -28.21 60.88 30.62
N SER A 908 -27.26 61.60 29.98
CA SER A 908 -27.21 62.72 28.99
C SER A 908 -25.81 62.75 28.28
N GLY A 909 -25.37 63.65 27.38
CA GLY A 909 -25.93 64.86 26.71
C GLY A 909 -24.81 65.73 26.05
N SER A 910 -25.17 66.69 25.17
CA SER A 910 -24.29 67.63 24.39
C SER A 910 -23.37 66.98 23.31
N GLY A 911 -23.27 67.41 22.04
CA GLY A 911 -23.85 68.52 21.25
C GLY A 911 -22.89 69.71 21.05
N GLY A 912 -22.68 70.34 19.87
CA GLY A 912 -23.12 70.10 18.46
C GLY A 912 -21.90 70.00 17.49
N GLU A 913 -21.85 70.49 16.23
CA GLU A 913 -22.75 71.22 15.30
C GLU A 913 -22.41 70.88 13.79
N GLU A 914 -23.01 71.60 12.84
CA GLU A 914 -23.13 71.37 11.37
C GLU A 914 -21.86 71.80 10.53
N GLU A 915 -21.76 71.82 9.18
CA GLU A 915 -22.71 71.73 8.04
C GLU A 915 -22.02 71.22 6.71
N LYS A 916 -22.63 71.47 5.53
CA LYS A 916 -22.25 71.02 4.16
C LYS A 916 -21.92 72.24 3.23
N PRO A 917 -21.97 72.20 1.86
CA PRO A 917 -21.03 71.51 0.95
C PRO A 917 -20.46 72.32 -0.27
N ALA A 918 -19.36 71.79 -0.86
CA ALA A 918 -19.04 71.74 -2.31
C ALA A 918 -18.56 72.96 -3.18
N LYS A 919 -17.94 72.58 -4.32
CA LYS A 919 -17.61 73.33 -5.58
C LYS A 919 -16.38 74.27 -5.65
N LYS A 920 -15.33 73.85 -6.39
CA LYS A 920 -14.95 74.39 -7.74
C LYS A 920 -13.69 73.71 -8.35
N LYS A 921 -13.60 73.67 -9.69
CA LYS A 921 -12.36 73.47 -10.50
C LYS A 921 -11.84 74.85 -10.95
N PRO A 922 -10.56 75.00 -11.36
CA PRO A 922 -10.25 74.89 -12.80
C PRO A 922 -8.85 74.30 -13.14
N LYS A 923 -8.62 73.98 -14.42
CA LYS A 923 -7.29 73.77 -15.02
C LYS A 923 -6.66 75.10 -15.47
N LYS A 924 -5.33 75.17 -15.55
CA LYS A 924 -4.61 75.90 -16.62
C LYS A 924 -3.19 75.35 -16.82
N GLU A 925 -2.67 75.47 -18.03
CA GLU A 925 -1.33 75.02 -18.43
C GLU A 925 -0.37 76.22 -18.62
N GLY A 926 0.94 75.94 -18.68
CA GLY A 926 1.96 76.93 -19.02
C GLY A 926 3.33 76.31 -19.32
N THR A 927 3.72 76.28 -20.59
CA THR A 927 5.11 76.11 -21.07
C THR A 927 5.73 77.52 -21.26
N VAL A 928 7.02 77.81 -21.43
CA VAL A 928 8.11 77.22 -22.25
C VAL A 928 9.47 77.77 -21.74
N SER A 929 10.60 77.04 -21.85
CA SER A 929 11.91 77.59 -22.32
C SER A 929 13.05 76.54 -22.42
N LYS A 930 14.14 76.94 -23.09
CA LYS A 930 15.32 76.18 -23.61
C LYS A 930 16.61 76.77 -22.98
N PRO A 931 17.87 76.29 -23.21
CA PRO A 931 18.40 75.67 -24.45
C PRO A 931 19.45 74.53 -24.30
N SER A 932 20.05 74.16 -25.44
CA SER A 932 21.19 73.23 -25.65
C SER A 932 22.56 73.94 -25.46
N THR A 933 23.78 73.40 -25.71
CA THR A 933 24.24 72.39 -26.69
C THR A 933 25.72 71.99 -26.41
N SER A 934 26.17 70.78 -26.78
CA SER A 934 27.49 70.55 -27.43
C SER A 934 27.62 69.10 -27.95
N ARG A 935 28.59 68.83 -28.85
CA ARG A 935 28.67 67.58 -29.63
C ARG A 935 30.07 67.38 -30.25
N LYS A 936 30.64 66.17 -30.14
CA LYS A 936 31.65 65.51 -31.03
C LYS A 936 31.81 64.08 -30.50
N LYS A 937 31.68 62.98 -31.27
CA LYS A 937 32.33 62.52 -32.52
C LYS A 937 33.83 62.23 -32.38
N ALA A 938 34.42 61.15 -32.91
CA ALA A 938 34.03 59.75 -33.27
C ALA A 938 35.26 59.15 -34.05
N ASP A 939 35.29 58.11 -34.90
CA ASP A 939 34.37 57.16 -35.57
C ASP A 939 35.14 55.80 -35.76
N ASP A 940 34.47 54.64 -35.98
CA ASP A 940 35.00 53.33 -36.51
C ASP A 940 35.96 52.40 -35.67
N ASP A 941 36.18 51.09 -35.95
CA ASP A 941 35.68 50.08 -36.94
C ASP A 941 35.60 48.66 -36.28
N GLY A 942 35.04 47.64 -36.94
CA GLY A 942 34.93 46.25 -36.46
C GLY A 942 35.94 45.25 -37.04
N SER A 943 36.07 44.05 -36.46
CA SER A 943 36.81 42.93 -37.09
C SER A 943 36.40 41.53 -36.59
N LYS A 944 36.77 40.48 -37.35
CA LYS A 944 36.55 39.06 -37.05
C LYS A 944 37.85 38.26 -37.23
N LYS A 945 38.00 37.21 -36.40
CA LYS A 945 38.81 35.97 -36.60
C LYS A 945 40.35 36.00 -36.45
N LYS A 946 40.81 34.93 -35.77
CA LYS A 946 41.98 34.04 -36.02
C LYS A 946 43.37 34.35 -35.40
N LYS A 947 43.80 33.34 -34.62
CA LYS A 947 45.11 32.63 -34.62
C LYS A 947 46.35 33.19 -33.87
N GLN A 948 46.63 32.53 -32.74
CA GLN A 948 47.69 31.49 -32.56
C GLN A 948 49.15 31.92 -32.33
N LYS A 949 49.77 31.29 -31.32
CA LYS A 949 51.15 31.45 -30.79
C LYS A 949 51.36 32.75 -29.99
N LYS A 950 52.21 32.76 -28.97
CA LYS A 950 53.25 31.78 -28.60
C LYS A 950 53.06 31.21 -27.19
#